data_AF-A0A9Q8QJM8-F1
#
_entry.id   AF-A0A9Q8QJM8-F1
#
_cell.length_a   1.000
_cell.length_b   1.000
_cell.length_c   1.000
_cell.angle_alpha   90.00
_cell.angle_beta   90.00
_cell.angle_gamma   90.00
#
_symmetry.space_group_name_H-M   'P 1'
#
loop_
_entity.id
_entity.type
_entity.pdbx_description
1 polymer ?
#
loop_
_entity_poly.entity_id
_entity_poly.type
_entity_poly.pdbx_seq_one_letter_code
_entity_poly.pdbx_strand_id
1 'polypeptide(L)'
;MLAYNALREHMCCSCHCDGEHLTRLLLRPPPLQNTAHNGHVQFDMLFSARAWKGAGSGHWQDVQLLVPRAKRSKKRARILSLESNDDIQPLPSPPEPLSVRVDHGQFCKLISSETRSRVCLTVHDGKLHKTGFDHLRQIVQHAPGISLANLLRIHHLSARMKVTLAYILAQSVWQYYDSDWMKTAWTSETIQFIEECAGEQGGIFAFKPYLSVRFGDEEDPLAGERSTIDGEIHHYPRVRALGTMLVEIGIGSPLPMNYSARTISSSVAAAVNEHLLQAIQHSKNERLWRDCDYPDYLAAVSSCLHPCIFGSATSMPAVGGEGEEPFIHGLKRRRDILYDKVVFPLEELLQRTRWMDQLTSISPLETPTESVPAHGVVAEQLPSPAKDADDAGAAPPAQTDPESKRKARRWLLQMRRLNHELAAAQAKPISPAARVRIAVLDTGCDDNAAFFLHSDHGSRLQEWKDWVDESEQWQDQHGHGTHLVSLIMQIAPDALMYVARVARSPDELLGASDNVAKAISWASKEWRADIISMSFGYAEEQRNISRAIRGALYERDDAVLFFAAASNYGANEREMFPARHDSVISIRCTNFDGDFEGFNPARSQDEETAFGTLGMDVPSSWLSTHHQAEEYKSGSSVAAAVAAAMAAGLLGYAGLRSGGCASLNVAEKLRTRKGMLAVFRALATPTLKERYLYLAPWKWMEGSDEVRWATLVAALSRVC
;
A
#
# COMPACT_ATOMS: atom_id res chain seq x y z
N MET A 1 4.91 -34.80 -3.27
CA MET A 1 4.48 -35.81 -4.25
C MET A 1 3.33 -35.31 -5.13
N LEU A 2 2.04 -35.60 -4.88
CA LEU A 2 0.95 -35.33 -5.84
C LEU A 2 0.94 -33.91 -6.46
N ALA A 3 1.00 -32.85 -5.63
CA ALA A 3 1.02 -31.46 -6.12
C ALA A 3 2.22 -31.15 -7.03
N TYR A 4 3.41 -31.55 -6.60
CA TYR A 4 4.68 -31.29 -7.28
C TYR A 4 4.74 -32.04 -8.62
N ASN A 5 4.37 -33.33 -8.63
CA ASN A 5 4.41 -34.15 -9.83
C ASN A 5 3.39 -33.66 -10.88
N ALA A 6 2.17 -33.34 -10.46
CA ALA A 6 1.13 -32.82 -11.34
C ALA A 6 1.53 -31.47 -11.95
N LEU A 7 2.19 -30.58 -11.19
CA LEU A 7 2.72 -29.33 -11.75
C LEU A 7 3.88 -29.56 -12.71
N ARG A 8 4.85 -30.42 -12.36
CA ARG A 8 6.07 -30.68 -13.15
C ARG A 8 5.78 -30.98 -14.63
N GLU A 9 4.73 -31.75 -14.91
CA GLU A 9 4.30 -32.10 -16.27
C GLU A 9 3.88 -30.88 -17.14
N HIS A 10 3.59 -29.73 -16.52
CA HIS A 10 3.09 -28.53 -17.18
C HIS A 10 4.03 -27.30 -17.13
N MET A 11 5.25 -27.42 -16.58
CA MET A 11 6.15 -26.27 -16.34
C MET A 11 6.93 -25.78 -17.57
N CYS A 12 7.14 -26.65 -18.58
CA CYS A 12 7.80 -26.28 -19.83
C CYS A 12 6.83 -25.53 -20.75
N CYS A 13 7.25 -24.37 -21.29
CA CYS A 13 6.36 -23.61 -22.17
C CYS A 13 6.19 -24.28 -23.54
N SER A 14 4.94 -24.53 -23.96
CA SER A 14 4.63 -24.95 -25.34
C SER A 14 4.64 -23.78 -26.35
N CYS A 15 5.08 -22.60 -25.92
CA CYS A 15 4.84 -21.32 -26.58
C CYS A 15 5.96 -20.88 -27.54
N HIS A 16 6.44 -21.78 -28.41
CA HIS A 16 7.53 -21.51 -29.38
C HIS A 16 8.86 -21.06 -28.75
N CYS A 17 9.09 -21.28 -27.46
CA CYS A 17 10.36 -20.95 -26.84
C CYS A 17 10.73 -21.94 -25.72
N ASP A 18 11.90 -22.58 -25.88
CA ASP A 18 12.47 -23.50 -24.90
C ASP A 18 12.81 -22.74 -23.61
N GLY A 19 11.97 -22.89 -22.60
CA GLY A 19 12.13 -22.27 -21.29
C GLY A 19 10.99 -22.62 -20.33
N GLU A 20 11.32 -22.61 -19.05
CA GLU A 20 10.38 -22.91 -17.97
C GLU A 20 9.70 -21.65 -17.42
N HIS A 21 8.52 -21.84 -16.85
CA HIS A 21 7.83 -20.82 -16.09
C HIS A 21 8.41 -20.71 -14.67
N LEU A 22 8.80 -19.50 -14.26
CA LEU A 22 9.26 -19.25 -12.89
C LEU A 22 8.12 -19.54 -11.92
N THR A 23 8.39 -20.35 -10.91
CA THR A 23 7.38 -20.75 -9.91
C THR A 23 7.77 -20.27 -8.51
N ARG A 24 6.80 -19.75 -7.77
CA ARG A 24 6.98 -19.21 -6.42
C ARG A 24 5.91 -19.78 -5.51
N LEU A 25 6.31 -20.68 -4.61
CA LEU A 25 5.42 -21.28 -3.61
C LEU A 25 5.42 -20.41 -2.36
N LEU A 26 4.27 -19.83 -1.98
CA LEU A 26 4.16 -19.03 -0.76
C LEU A 26 4.20 -19.93 0.48
N LEU A 27 5.14 -19.65 1.37
CA LEU A 27 5.31 -20.36 2.63
C LEU A 27 4.43 -19.68 3.70
N ARG A 28 3.54 -20.45 4.34
CA ARG A 28 2.69 -19.97 5.43
C ARG A 28 2.59 -21.01 6.54
N PRO A 29 2.56 -20.59 7.81
CA PRO A 29 2.19 -21.48 8.90
C PRO A 29 0.69 -21.85 8.78
N PRO A 30 0.27 -23.01 9.32
CA PRO A 30 -1.14 -23.37 9.38
C PRO A 30 -1.94 -22.32 10.20
N PRO A 31 -3.20 -22.02 9.86
CA PRO A 31 -4.04 -21.17 10.69
C PRO A 31 -4.28 -21.81 12.06
N LEU A 32 -4.16 -21.01 13.13
CA LEU A 32 -4.37 -21.41 14.53
C LEU A 32 -5.77 -22.00 14.81
N GLN A 33 -6.75 -21.63 13.97
CA GLN A 33 -8.08 -22.23 13.98
C GLN A 33 -8.23 -23.19 12.81
N ASN A 34 -8.74 -24.38 13.10
CA ASN A 34 -8.75 -25.55 12.22
C ASN A 34 -9.80 -25.45 11.10
N THR A 35 -9.68 -24.43 10.23
CA THR A 35 -10.54 -24.17 9.06
C THR A 35 -10.23 -25.15 7.92
N ALA A 36 -10.54 -26.42 8.16
CA ALA A 36 -10.44 -27.49 7.18
C ALA A 36 -11.50 -27.31 6.07
N HIS A 37 -11.22 -26.43 5.11
CA HIS A 37 -12.04 -26.28 3.90
C HIS A 37 -12.13 -27.62 3.14
N ASN A 38 -13.30 -28.24 3.24
CA ASN A 38 -13.81 -29.31 2.37
C ASN A 38 -12.81 -30.45 2.05
N GLY A 39 -11.97 -30.84 3.01
CA GLY A 39 -11.07 -31.99 2.88
C GLY A 39 -9.90 -31.83 1.90
N HIS A 40 -9.57 -30.61 1.48
CA HIS A 40 -8.43 -30.33 0.58
C HIS A 40 -7.26 -29.66 1.31
N VAL A 41 -6.07 -29.72 0.72
CA VAL A 41 -4.87 -28.93 1.07
C VAL A 41 -4.68 -27.86 0.01
N GLN A 42 -4.52 -26.61 0.44
CA GLN A 42 -4.34 -25.47 -0.46
C GLN A 42 -2.86 -25.06 -0.55
N PHE A 43 -2.40 -24.80 -1.76
CA PHE A 43 -1.13 -24.15 -2.06
C PHE A 43 -1.42 -22.82 -2.76
N ASP A 44 -0.83 -21.73 -2.27
CA ASP A 44 -0.91 -20.41 -2.89
C ASP A 44 0.41 -20.15 -3.64
N MET A 45 0.33 -19.89 -4.94
CA MET A 45 1.49 -19.90 -5.83
C MET A 45 1.43 -18.76 -6.86
N LEU A 46 2.60 -18.27 -7.26
CA LEU A 46 2.75 -17.33 -8.40
C LEU A 46 3.56 -17.99 -9.51
N PHE A 47 3.11 -17.79 -10.75
CA PHE A 47 3.76 -18.29 -11.97
C PHE A 47 4.04 -17.15 -12.95
N SER A 48 5.19 -17.16 -13.62
CA SER A 48 5.49 -16.15 -14.65
C SER A 48 4.68 -16.41 -15.93
N ALA A 49 3.97 -15.39 -16.41
CA ALA A 49 3.09 -15.47 -17.59
C ALA A 49 3.82 -15.81 -18.90
N ARG A 50 5.16 -15.71 -18.92
CA ARG A 50 6.05 -16.11 -20.02
C ARG A 50 7.23 -16.91 -19.47
N ALA A 51 7.82 -17.74 -20.34
CA ALA A 51 9.10 -18.39 -20.07
C ALA A 51 10.22 -17.33 -19.94
N TRP A 52 11.08 -17.46 -18.95
CA TRP A 52 12.10 -16.45 -18.65
C TRP A 52 13.34 -16.62 -19.54
N LYS A 53 13.60 -15.65 -20.42
CA LYS A 53 14.82 -15.58 -21.27
C LYS A 53 15.75 -14.42 -20.94
N GLY A 54 15.57 -13.79 -19.77
CA GLY A 54 16.32 -12.62 -19.32
C GLY A 54 15.72 -11.28 -19.79
N ALA A 55 15.79 -10.28 -18.92
CA ALA A 55 15.47 -8.86 -19.18
C ALA A 55 14.18 -8.59 -20.01
N GLY A 56 13.04 -9.08 -19.54
CA GLY A 56 11.72 -8.71 -20.07
C GLY A 56 10.65 -8.72 -18.99
N SER A 57 9.75 -7.74 -19.01
CA SER A 57 8.65 -7.60 -18.05
C SER A 57 7.64 -8.74 -18.21
N GLY A 58 7.69 -9.71 -17.29
CA GLY A 58 6.73 -10.79 -17.18
C GLY A 58 5.69 -10.50 -16.10
N HIS A 59 4.40 -10.59 -16.44
CA HIS A 59 3.33 -10.60 -15.46
C HIS A 59 3.42 -11.85 -14.56
N TRP A 60 3.02 -11.74 -13.30
CA TRP A 60 2.86 -12.87 -12.38
C TRP A 60 1.38 -13.21 -12.21
N GLN A 61 1.00 -14.43 -12.54
CA GLN A 61 -0.35 -14.95 -12.32
C GLN A 61 -0.48 -15.55 -10.92
N ASP A 62 -1.46 -15.10 -10.13
CA ASP A 62 -1.90 -15.74 -8.87
C ASP A 62 -2.69 -17.01 -9.18
N VAL A 63 -2.25 -18.12 -8.59
CA VAL A 63 -2.83 -19.46 -8.75
C VAL A 63 -3.13 -20.05 -7.38
N GLN A 64 -4.35 -20.56 -7.23
CA GLN A 64 -4.72 -21.45 -6.13
C GLN A 64 -4.64 -22.90 -6.64
N LEU A 65 -3.87 -23.74 -5.95
CA LEU A 65 -3.85 -25.18 -6.22
C LEU A 65 -4.44 -25.94 -5.02
N LEU A 66 -5.55 -26.63 -5.25
CA LEU A 66 -6.21 -27.48 -4.25
C LEU A 66 -5.90 -28.95 -4.51
N VAL A 67 -5.44 -29.66 -3.49
CA VAL A 67 -5.10 -31.09 -3.56
C VAL A 67 -5.96 -31.85 -2.55
N PRO A 68 -6.76 -32.85 -2.96
CA PRO A 68 -7.55 -33.65 -2.04
C PRO A 68 -6.66 -34.28 -0.96
N ARG A 69 -7.06 -34.19 0.32
CA ARG A 69 -6.44 -35.02 1.36
C ARG A 69 -6.78 -36.47 1.03
N ALA A 70 -5.76 -37.31 0.89
CA ALA A 70 -5.96 -38.74 0.73
C ALA A 70 -6.82 -39.27 1.90
N LYS A 71 -8.04 -39.73 1.60
CA LYS A 71 -8.87 -40.45 2.58
C LYS A 71 -8.03 -41.63 3.08
N ARG A 72 -7.67 -41.65 4.36
CA ARG A 72 -7.03 -42.82 5.00
C ARG A 72 -7.87 -44.04 4.64
N SER A 73 -7.30 -44.95 3.84
CA SER A 73 -8.02 -46.13 3.39
C SER A 73 -8.31 -47.01 4.60
N LYS A 74 -9.59 -47.12 4.98
CA LYS A 74 -10.05 -48.11 5.97
C LYS A 74 -9.97 -49.52 5.38
N LYS A 75 -8.76 -50.03 5.16
CA LYS A 75 -8.52 -51.46 4.97
C LYS A 75 -8.32 -52.11 6.34
N ARG A 76 -9.36 -52.83 6.79
CA ARG A 76 -9.50 -53.59 8.05
C ARG A 76 -9.67 -52.66 9.29
N ALA A 77 -10.45 -53.03 10.32
CA ALA A 77 -11.18 -54.28 10.57
C ALA A 77 -12.70 -54.05 10.76
N ARG A 78 -13.51 -55.11 10.59
CA ARG A 78 -14.89 -55.19 11.13
C ARG A 78 -14.80 -55.49 12.62
N ILE A 79 -15.65 -54.88 13.46
CA ILE A 79 -16.30 -55.48 14.63
C ILE A 79 -17.48 -54.59 15.08
N LEU A 80 -18.66 -55.21 15.11
CA LEU A 80 -19.90 -54.99 15.88
C LEU A 80 -20.31 -53.60 16.41
N SER A 81 -21.44 -53.12 15.86
CA SER A 81 -22.66 -52.62 16.53
C SER A 81 -22.59 -51.65 17.72
N LEU A 82 -23.22 -50.49 17.55
CA LEU A 82 -24.52 -50.23 18.20
C LEU A 82 -25.32 -49.21 17.38
N GLU A 83 -26.64 -49.35 17.39
CA GLU A 83 -27.57 -48.63 16.52
C GLU A 83 -27.97 -47.27 17.12
N SER A 84 -28.07 -46.26 16.25
CA SER A 84 -28.96 -45.11 16.45
C SER A 84 -29.40 -44.61 15.07
N ASN A 85 -30.59 -45.01 14.64
CA ASN A 85 -31.22 -44.46 13.45
C ASN A 85 -31.62 -43.02 13.71
N ASP A 86 -30.96 -42.08 13.04
CA ASP A 86 -31.55 -40.80 12.68
C ASP A 86 -31.43 -40.67 11.15
N ASP A 87 -32.57 -40.83 10.47
CA ASP A 87 -32.69 -40.66 9.00
C ASP A 87 -32.55 -39.18 8.61
N ILE A 88 -31.32 -38.66 8.68
CA ILE A 88 -30.98 -37.41 8.02
C ILE A 88 -30.74 -37.73 6.54
N GLN A 89 -31.76 -37.47 5.72
CA GLN A 89 -31.59 -37.47 4.26
C GLN A 89 -30.38 -36.59 3.90
N PRO A 90 -29.40 -37.11 3.13
CA PRO A 90 -28.31 -36.27 2.67
C PRO A 90 -28.90 -35.17 1.79
N LEU A 91 -28.73 -33.91 2.21
CA LEU A 91 -28.98 -32.79 1.30
C LEU A 91 -28.23 -33.05 -0.01
N PRO A 92 -28.85 -32.78 -1.18
CA PRO A 92 -28.17 -32.96 -2.45
C PRO A 92 -26.86 -32.17 -2.41
N SER A 93 -25.75 -32.87 -2.64
CA SER A 93 -24.45 -32.23 -2.79
C SER A 93 -24.57 -31.12 -3.84
N PRO A 94 -24.05 -29.90 -3.58
CA PRO A 94 -24.06 -28.86 -4.59
C PRO A 94 -23.43 -29.41 -5.87
N PRO A 95 -23.97 -29.06 -7.06
CA PRO A 95 -23.46 -29.59 -8.31
C PRO A 95 -21.95 -29.35 -8.40
N GLU A 96 -21.18 -30.41 -8.66
CA GLU A 96 -19.73 -30.27 -8.80
C GLU A 96 -19.44 -29.21 -9.88
N PRO A 97 -18.59 -28.22 -9.61
CA PRO A 97 -18.27 -27.21 -10.60
C PRO A 97 -17.68 -27.89 -11.83
N LEU A 98 -18.13 -27.46 -13.01
CA LEU A 98 -17.71 -27.97 -14.32
C LEU A 98 -16.18 -27.87 -14.49
N SER A 99 -15.46 -28.88 -14.00
CA SER A 99 -14.00 -28.89 -13.99
C SER A 99 -13.47 -29.35 -15.34
N VAL A 100 -12.62 -28.54 -15.95
CA VAL A 100 -12.04 -28.82 -17.26
C VAL A 100 -10.60 -29.26 -17.06
N ARG A 101 -10.27 -30.49 -17.46
CA ARG A 101 -8.89 -31.00 -17.42
C ARG A 101 -7.96 -30.08 -18.22
N VAL A 102 -6.78 -29.80 -17.66
CA VAL A 102 -5.74 -28.98 -18.29
C VAL A 102 -4.74 -29.92 -18.96
N ASP A 103 -4.72 -29.94 -20.29
CA ASP A 103 -3.72 -30.70 -21.05
C ASP A 103 -2.45 -29.87 -21.35
N HIS A 104 -1.39 -30.52 -21.86
CA HIS A 104 -0.12 -29.85 -22.16
C HIS A 104 -0.32 -28.60 -23.03
N GLY A 105 0.37 -27.51 -22.68
CA GLY A 105 0.26 -26.21 -23.34
C GLY A 105 -1.01 -25.40 -23.03
N GLN A 106 -2.07 -26.01 -22.51
CA GLN A 106 -3.22 -25.25 -21.99
C GLN A 106 -2.86 -24.51 -20.71
N PHE A 107 -2.01 -25.08 -19.85
CA PHE A 107 -1.53 -24.42 -18.63
C PHE A 107 -0.86 -23.07 -18.92
N CYS A 108 0.04 -23.02 -19.92
CA CYS A 108 0.65 -21.77 -20.39
C CYS A 108 -0.44 -20.75 -20.80
N LYS A 109 -1.43 -21.14 -21.62
CA LYS A 109 -2.53 -20.24 -22.01
C LYS A 109 -3.35 -19.72 -20.82
N LEU A 110 -3.45 -20.49 -19.73
CA LEU A 110 -4.14 -20.05 -18.51
C LEU A 110 -3.32 -19.02 -17.73
N ILE A 111 -2.00 -19.21 -17.58
CA ILE A 111 -1.14 -18.26 -16.84
C ILE A 111 -0.67 -17.06 -17.69
N SER A 112 -0.78 -17.13 -19.01
CA SER A 112 -0.59 -15.99 -19.93
C SER A 112 -1.87 -15.18 -20.16
N SER A 113 -2.98 -15.48 -19.48
CA SER A 113 -4.25 -14.77 -19.65
C SER A 113 -4.22 -13.43 -18.89
N GLU A 114 -4.56 -12.32 -19.54
CA GLU A 114 -4.64 -10.98 -18.90
C GLU A 114 -5.87 -10.81 -17.97
N THR A 115 -6.44 -11.91 -17.49
CA THR A 115 -7.47 -11.90 -16.46
C THR A 115 -6.88 -11.38 -15.15
N ARG A 116 -7.33 -10.22 -14.68
CA ARG A 116 -7.05 -9.70 -13.32
C ARG A 116 -7.79 -10.50 -12.25
N SER A 117 -7.61 -11.81 -12.26
CA SER A 117 -8.34 -12.80 -11.46
C SER A 117 -7.41 -13.96 -11.13
N ARG A 118 -7.63 -14.58 -9.99
CA ARG A 118 -6.88 -15.72 -9.49
C ARG A 118 -7.31 -16.98 -10.23
N VAL A 119 -6.39 -17.76 -10.78
CA VAL A 119 -6.72 -19.01 -11.46
C VAL A 119 -6.88 -20.12 -10.43
N CYS A 120 -8.04 -20.79 -10.42
CA CYS A 120 -8.32 -21.88 -9.49
C CYS A 120 -8.13 -23.24 -10.17
N LEU A 121 -7.21 -24.03 -9.62
CA LEU A 121 -6.83 -25.36 -10.09
C LEU A 121 -7.01 -26.40 -9.00
N THR A 122 -7.40 -27.61 -9.39
CA THR A 122 -7.54 -28.78 -8.52
C THR A 122 -6.70 -29.94 -9.09
N VAL A 123 -6.08 -30.74 -8.22
CA VAL A 123 -5.43 -32.00 -8.62
C VAL A 123 -6.41 -33.16 -8.44
N HIS A 124 -6.89 -33.75 -9.54
CA HIS A 124 -7.74 -34.94 -9.54
C HIS A 124 -7.03 -36.08 -10.29
N ASP A 125 -6.99 -37.28 -9.71
CA ASP A 125 -6.28 -38.45 -10.25
C ASP A 125 -4.83 -38.16 -10.73
N GLY A 126 -4.13 -37.27 -10.02
CA GLY A 126 -2.77 -36.85 -10.33
C GLY A 126 -2.63 -35.82 -11.46
N LYS A 127 -3.74 -35.31 -12.02
CA LYS A 127 -3.76 -34.35 -13.14
C LYS A 127 -4.36 -33.00 -12.75
N LEU A 128 -3.97 -31.94 -13.45
CA LEU A 128 -4.53 -30.60 -13.26
C LEU A 128 -5.91 -30.47 -13.91
N HIS A 129 -6.85 -29.91 -13.15
CA HIS A 129 -8.18 -29.52 -13.61
C HIS A 129 -8.43 -28.05 -13.24
N LYS A 130 -8.93 -27.25 -14.19
CA LYS A 130 -9.39 -25.89 -13.94
C LYS A 130 -10.82 -25.92 -13.40
N THR A 131 -11.06 -25.28 -12.26
CA THR A 131 -12.40 -25.16 -11.66
C THR A 131 -13.02 -23.78 -11.81
N GLY A 132 -12.22 -22.73 -12.04
CA GLY A 132 -12.75 -21.39 -12.27
C GLY A 132 -11.72 -20.28 -12.13
N PHE A 133 -12.22 -19.10 -11.78
CA PHE A 133 -11.45 -17.93 -11.37
C PHE A 133 -12.00 -17.40 -10.04
N ASP A 134 -11.14 -16.80 -9.22
CA ASP A 134 -11.47 -16.18 -7.93
C ASP A 134 -10.86 -14.77 -7.88
N HIS A 135 -11.11 -14.02 -6.81
CA HIS A 135 -10.48 -12.72 -6.57
C HIS A 135 -8.98 -12.88 -6.30
N LEU A 136 -8.16 -11.96 -6.82
CA LEU A 136 -6.72 -11.92 -6.53
C LEU A 136 -6.52 -11.71 -5.03
N ARG A 137 -5.71 -12.56 -4.38
CA ARG A 137 -5.38 -12.37 -2.95
C ARG A 137 -4.33 -11.31 -2.71
N GLN A 138 -3.57 -11.00 -3.75
CA GLN A 138 -2.45 -10.07 -3.75
C GLN A 138 -2.22 -9.63 -5.20
N ILE A 139 -1.89 -8.36 -5.41
CA ILE A 139 -1.38 -7.85 -6.69
C ILE A 139 0.12 -7.71 -6.50
N VAL A 140 0.93 -8.31 -7.37
CA VAL A 140 2.39 -8.34 -7.23
C VAL A 140 3.09 -7.63 -8.39
N GLN A 141 4.21 -6.97 -8.09
CA GLN A 141 5.01 -6.23 -9.05
C GLN A 141 5.61 -7.18 -10.09
N HIS A 142 5.74 -6.71 -11.34
CA HIS A 142 6.18 -7.53 -12.48
C HIS A 142 7.72 -7.67 -12.56
N ALA A 143 8.34 -7.99 -11.42
CA ALA A 143 9.76 -8.15 -11.21
C ALA A 143 10.11 -9.55 -10.66
N PRO A 144 11.30 -10.11 -10.93
CA PRO A 144 11.78 -11.31 -10.26
C PRO A 144 12.13 -10.98 -8.80
N GLY A 145 11.45 -11.62 -7.85
CA GLY A 145 11.52 -11.28 -6.43
C GLY A 145 12.93 -11.27 -5.81
N ILE A 146 13.11 -10.44 -4.78
CA ILE A 146 14.36 -10.26 -4.04
C ILE A 146 14.68 -11.50 -3.19
N SER A 147 15.93 -11.98 -3.21
CA SER A 147 16.36 -13.09 -2.34
C SER A 147 16.56 -12.65 -0.88
N LEU A 148 16.39 -13.56 0.07
CA LEU A 148 16.61 -13.32 1.50
C LEU A 148 18.02 -12.73 1.76
N ALA A 149 19.06 -13.23 1.09
CA ALA A 149 20.42 -12.73 1.24
C ALA A 149 20.56 -11.25 0.85
N ASN A 150 19.92 -10.83 -0.25
CA ASN A 150 19.92 -9.42 -0.66
C ASN A 150 18.97 -8.57 0.18
N LEU A 151 17.84 -9.13 0.59
CA LEU A 151 16.89 -8.47 1.49
C LEU A 151 17.53 -8.13 2.84
N LEU A 152 18.36 -9.01 3.40
CA LEU A 152 19.15 -8.77 4.63
C LEU A 152 20.34 -7.81 4.42
N ARG A 153 20.84 -7.63 3.20
CA ARG A 153 21.87 -6.60 2.90
C ARG A 153 21.28 -5.20 2.80
N ILE A 154 20.08 -5.12 2.25
CA ILE A 154 19.40 -3.89 1.89
C ILE A 154 18.58 -3.42 3.11
N HIS A 155 17.62 -4.21 3.56
CA HIS A 155 16.63 -3.80 4.56
C HIS A 155 17.04 -4.16 5.99
N HIS A 156 16.74 -3.27 6.94
CA HIS A 156 16.83 -3.57 8.37
C HIS A 156 15.55 -4.27 8.86
N LEU A 157 15.68 -5.52 9.34
CA LEU A 157 14.57 -6.26 9.94
C LEU A 157 14.53 -6.02 11.45
N SER A 158 13.38 -5.63 11.98
CA SER A 158 13.16 -5.61 13.43
C SER A 158 13.20 -7.02 14.03
N ALA A 159 13.56 -7.14 15.31
CA ALA A 159 13.44 -8.36 16.12
C ALA A 159 12.14 -9.15 15.86
N ARG A 160 10.98 -8.47 15.81
CA ARG A 160 9.68 -9.10 15.51
C ARG A 160 9.65 -9.72 14.11
N MET A 161 10.11 -9.00 13.09
CA MET A 161 10.21 -9.51 11.73
C MET A 161 11.17 -10.70 11.63
N LYS A 162 12.33 -10.63 12.30
CA LYS A 162 13.33 -11.71 12.34
C LYS A 162 12.75 -12.99 12.94
N VAL A 163 12.17 -12.91 14.15
CA VAL A 163 11.58 -14.06 14.85
C VAL A 163 10.39 -14.65 14.08
N THR A 164 9.52 -13.80 13.51
CA THR A 164 8.40 -14.25 12.66
C THR A 164 8.89 -15.01 11.43
N LEU A 165 9.84 -14.45 10.67
CA LEU A 165 10.38 -15.08 9.47
C LEU A 165 11.07 -16.42 9.80
N ALA A 166 11.87 -16.43 10.86
CA ALA A 166 12.55 -17.63 11.36
C ALA A 166 11.56 -18.77 11.67
N TYR A 167 10.48 -18.48 12.40
CA TYR A 167 9.42 -19.46 12.69
C TYR A 167 8.74 -19.96 11.40
N ILE A 168 8.37 -19.05 10.48
CA ILE A 168 7.70 -19.44 9.22
C ILE A 168 8.59 -20.38 8.39
N LEU A 169 9.90 -20.11 8.31
CA LEU A 169 10.84 -20.98 7.60
C LEU A 169 11.03 -22.32 8.32
N ALA A 170 11.23 -22.32 9.65
CA ALA A 170 11.38 -23.56 10.42
C ALA A 170 10.14 -24.46 10.33
N GLN A 171 8.94 -23.88 10.48
CA GLN A 171 7.66 -24.56 10.33
C GLN A 171 7.45 -25.10 8.92
N SER A 172 7.86 -24.34 7.89
CA SER A 172 7.73 -24.77 6.49
C SER A 172 8.72 -25.89 6.13
N VAL A 173 9.97 -25.82 6.60
CA VAL A 173 10.95 -26.92 6.45
C VAL A 173 10.46 -28.17 7.15
N TRP A 174 9.89 -28.05 8.36
CA TRP A 174 9.27 -29.18 9.08
C TRP A 174 8.08 -29.78 8.30
N GLN A 175 7.18 -28.94 7.80
CA GLN A 175 5.99 -29.36 7.05
C GLN A 175 6.36 -30.06 5.73
N TYR A 176 7.37 -29.57 5.02
CA TYR A 176 7.78 -30.08 3.70
C TYR A 176 8.93 -31.09 3.75
N TYR A 177 9.52 -31.36 4.91
CA TYR A 177 10.77 -32.12 5.08
C TYR A 177 10.88 -33.41 4.26
N ASP A 178 9.77 -34.15 4.17
CA ASP A 178 9.64 -35.43 3.47
C ASP A 178 8.82 -35.29 2.16
N SER A 179 9.14 -34.27 1.35
CA SER A 179 8.41 -34.00 0.11
C SER A 179 9.32 -33.46 -0.99
N ASP A 180 8.88 -33.62 -2.24
CA ASP A 180 9.59 -33.16 -3.44
C ASP A 180 9.86 -31.64 -3.46
N TRP A 181 9.15 -30.84 -2.66
CA TRP A 181 9.47 -29.41 -2.47
C TRP A 181 10.87 -29.18 -1.85
N MET A 182 11.47 -30.22 -1.26
CA MET A 182 12.85 -30.22 -0.75
C MET A 182 13.89 -30.72 -1.77
N LYS A 183 13.52 -30.95 -3.05
CA LYS A 183 14.48 -31.19 -4.15
C LYS A 183 15.16 -29.90 -4.62
N THR A 184 14.47 -28.76 -4.47
CA THR A 184 15.11 -27.45 -4.53
C THR A 184 15.86 -27.22 -3.21
N ALA A 185 17.13 -26.83 -3.24
CA ALA A 185 17.86 -26.46 -2.02
C ALA A 185 17.23 -25.24 -1.34
N TRP A 186 17.08 -25.27 -0.02
CA TRP A 186 16.52 -24.17 0.78
C TRP A 186 17.66 -23.31 1.32
N THR A 187 17.92 -22.17 0.69
CA THR A 187 19.00 -21.23 1.05
C THR A 187 18.49 -19.80 1.01
N SER A 188 19.27 -18.86 1.53
CA SER A 188 18.95 -17.44 1.46
C SER A 188 18.94 -16.86 0.03
N GLU A 189 19.33 -17.62 -1.00
CA GLU A 189 19.15 -17.24 -2.41
C GLU A 189 17.86 -17.82 -3.04
N THR A 190 17.37 -18.97 -2.56
CA THR A 190 16.15 -19.62 -3.08
C THR A 190 14.88 -19.23 -2.32
N ILE A 191 15.01 -18.77 -1.06
CA ILE A 191 13.95 -18.04 -0.37
C ILE A 191 13.92 -16.61 -0.93
N GLN A 192 12.79 -16.22 -1.50
CA GLN A 192 12.58 -14.92 -2.14
C GLN A 192 11.32 -14.24 -1.63
N PHE A 193 11.26 -12.93 -1.78
CA PHE A 193 10.11 -12.10 -1.45
C PHE A 193 9.70 -11.28 -2.67
N ILE A 194 8.41 -11.00 -2.79
CA ILE A 194 7.85 -10.33 -3.96
C ILE A 194 7.08 -9.11 -3.44
N GLU A 195 7.33 -7.97 -4.07
CA GLU A 195 6.69 -6.71 -3.71
C GLU A 195 5.22 -6.72 -4.13
N GLU A 196 4.33 -6.41 -3.20
CA GLU A 196 2.89 -6.31 -3.45
C GLU A 196 2.50 -4.86 -3.82
N CYS A 197 1.76 -4.67 -4.91
CA CYS A 197 1.33 -3.36 -5.43
C CYS A 197 0.01 -2.86 -4.81
N ALA A 198 -0.28 -3.23 -3.57
CA ALA A 198 -1.59 -3.06 -2.92
C ALA A 198 -1.70 -1.76 -2.09
N GLY A 199 -1.49 -0.59 -2.71
CA GLY A 199 -1.73 0.71 -2.07
C GLY A 199 -0.84 0.96 -0.83
N GLU A 200 -1.41 1.50 0.25
CA GLU A 200 -0.70 1.82 1.50
C GLU A 200 -0.05 0.62 2.20
N GLN A 201 -0.54 -0.59 1.92
CA GLN A 201 0.00 -1.84 2.43
C GLN A 201 0.88 -2.54 1.37
N GLY A 202 1.20 -1.86 0.27
CA GLY A 202 2.16 -2.34 -0.71
C GLY A 202 3.58 -2.33 -0.17
N GLY A 203 4.40 -3.27 -0.63
CA GLY A 203 5.78 -3.45 -0.20
C GLY A 203 6.17 -4.91 -0.03
N ILE A 204 7.32 -5.14 0.62
CA ILE A 204 7.87 -6.48 0.85
C ILE A 204 7.57 -6.91 2.29
N PHE A 205 6.89 -8.04 2.47
CA PHE A 205 6.47 -8.52 3.78
C PHE A 205 7.37 -9.65 4.31
N ALA A 206 8.00 -9.44 5.46
CA ALA A 206 8.81 -10.47 6.14
C ALA A 206 8.01 -11.76 6.49
N PHE A 207 6.69 -11.67 6.62
CA PHE A 207 5.80 -12.82 6.88
C PHE A 207 5.29 -13.52 5.60
N LYS A 208 5.70 -13.09 4.41
CA LYS A 208 5.34 -13.72 3.11
C LYS A 208 6.57 -14.20 2.31
N PRO A 209 7.44 -15.07 2.85
CA PRO A 209 8.51 -15.68 2.08
C PRO A 209 7.98 -16.68 1.05
N TYR A 210 8.58 -16.71 -0.14
CA TYR A 210 8.29 -17.66 -1.22
C TYR A 210 9.51 -18.56 -1.47
N LEU A 211 9.28 -19.85 -1.67
CA LEU A 211 10.30 -20.74 -2.23
C LEU A 211 10.32 -20.58 -3.76
N SER A 212 11.50 -20.26 -4.31
CA SER A 212 11.76 -20.28 -5.76
C SER A 212 11.97 -21.71 -6.25
N VAL A 213 10.86 -22.42 -6.49
CA VAL A 213 10.87 -23.84 -6.89
C VAL A 213 11.52 -24.03 -8.25
N ARG A 214 12.39 -25.04 -8.35
CA ARG A 214 12.96 -25.56 -9.61
C ARG A 214 12.38 -26.94 -9.88
N PHE A 215 11.96 -27.19 -11.12
CA PHE A 215 11.39 -28.47 -11.56
C PHE A 215 12.33 -29.14 -12.56
N GLY A 216 13.35 -29.85 -12.06
CA GLY A 216 14.30 -30.60 -12.89
C GLY A 216 14.46 -32.05 -12.42
N ASP A 217 15.06 -32.87 -13.26
CA ASP A 217 15.36 -34.28 -12.96
C ASP A 217 16.75 -34.47 -12.30
N GLU A 218 17.62 -33.46 -12.34
CA GLU A 218 18.87 -33.45 -11.57
C GLU A 218 18.60 -33.03 -10.12
N GLU A 219 18.86 -33.93 -9.16
CA GLU A 219 18.82 -33.61 -7.73
C GLU A 219 20.05 -32.76 -7.35
N ASP A 220 19.81 -31.58 -6.78
CA ASP A 220 20.86 -30.74 -6.22
C ASP A 220 21.56 -31.51 -5.07
N PRO A 221 22.88 -31.78 -5.15
CA PRO A 221 23.61 -32.55 -4.13
C PRO A 221 23.52 -31.93 -2.72
N LEU A 222 23.23 -30.63 -2.62
CA LEU A 222 23.07 -29.89 -1.38
C LEU A 222 21.61 -29.84 -0.87
N ALA A 223 20.64 -30.30 -1.67
CA ALA A 223 19.22 -30.44 -1.28
C ALA A 223 18.89 -31.84 -0.72
N GLY A 224 19.83 -32.78 -0.81
CA GLY A 224 19.71 -34.13 -0.27
C GLY A 224 19.30 -34.16 1.20
N GLU A 225 18.50 -35.16 1.58
CA GLU A 225 18.03 -35.31 2.96
C GLU A 225 19.19 -35.65 3.92
N ARG A 226 20.06 -36.56 3.46
CA ARG A 226 21.34 -36.90 4.08
C ARG A 226 22.44 -36.81 3.03
N SER A 227 23.55 -36.19 3.39
CA SER A 227 24.74 -36.09 2.55
C SER A 227 25.48 -37.41 2.49
N THR A 228 25.93 -37.76 1.29
CA THR A 228 26.84 -38.89 1.00
C THR A 228 28.29 -38.42 0.75
N ILE A 229 28.55 -37.12 0.89
CA ILE A 229 29.87 -36.52 0.66
C ILE A 229 30.76 -36.83 1.86
N ASP A 230 31.87 -37.53 1.62
CA ASP A 230 32.83 -37.87 2.65
C ASP A 230 33.54 -36.63 3.23
N GLY A 231 33.81 -36.66 4.52
CA GLY A 231 34.41 -35.55 5.27
C GLY A 231 33.47 -34.39 5.65
N GLU A 232 32.17 -34.40 5.30
CA GLU A 232 31.22 -33.40 5.82
C GLU A 232 30.96 -33.60 7.33
N ILE A 233 31.06 -32.52 8.11
CA ILE A 233 30.83 -32.53 9.56
C ILE A 233 29.35 -32.74 9.89
N HIS A 234 28.44 -32.10 9.16
CA HIS A 234 26.99 -32.12 9.43
C HIS A 234 26.22 -32.80 8.31
N HIS A 235 25.94 -34.10 8.47
CA HIS A 235 25.40 -34.98 7.43
C HIS A 235 23.96 -34.72 6.95
N TYR A 236 23.23 -33.74 7.48
CA TYR A 236 21.86 -33.43 7.06
C TYR A 236 21.77 -32.02 6.40
N PRO A 237 21.94 -31.90 5.07
CA PRO A 237 21.97 -30.60 4.37
C PRO A 237 20.73 -29.74 4.61
N ARG A 238 19.53 -30.32 4.61
CA ARG A 238 18.25 -29.61 4.84
C ARG A 238 18.22 -28.87 6.18
N VAL A 239 18.70 -29.52 7.24
CA VAL A 239 18.75 -28.95 8.60
C VAL A 239 19.88 -27.94 8.72
N ARG A 240 21.06 -28.24 8.15
CA ARG A 240 22.21 -27.34 8.08
C ARG A 240 21.84 -26.01 7.44
N ALA A 241 21.16 -26.05 6.29
CA ALA A 241 20.77 -24.86 5.54
C ALA A 241 19.71 -24.02 6.27
N LEU A 242 18.75 -24.64 6.96
CA LEU A 242 17.86 -23.95 7.90
C LEU A 242 18.67 -23.25 9.01
N GLY A 243 19.61 -23.96 9.65
CA GLY A 243 20.48 -23.39 10.68
C GLY A 243 21.26 -22.17 10.21
N THR A 244 21.83 -22.21 9.00
CA THR A 244 22.48 -21.06 8.38
C THR A 244 21.50 -19.89 8.19
N MET A 245 20.33 -20.11 7.56
CA MET A 245 19.36 -19.03 7.35
C MET A 245 18.89 -18.40 8.67
N LEU A 246 18.72 -19.19 9.74
CA LEU A 246 18.35 -18.68 11.07
C LEU A 246 19.44 -17.77 11.68
N VAL A 247 20.73 -18.05 11.43
CA VAL A 247 21.85 -17.17 11.82
C VAL A 247 21.81 -15.87 11.02
N GLU A 248 21.64 -15.95 9.70
CA GLU A 248 21.61 -14.77 8.81
C GLU A 248 20.46 -13.82 9.18
N ILE A 249 19.26 -14.38 9.42
CA ILE A 249 18.08 -13.63 9.85
C ILE A 249 18.30 -12.99 11.23
N GLY A 250 18.84 -13.73 12.20
CA GLY A 250 19.03 -13.25 13.57
C GLY A 250 20.01 -12.08 13.65
N ILE A 251 21.16 -12.21 12.98
CA ILE A 251 22.16 -11.14 12.87
C ILE A 251 21.64 -9.98 11.99
N GLY A 252 20.79 -10.27 11.01
CA GLY A 252 20.29 -9.27 10.05
C GLY A 252 21.26 -9.02 8.90
N SER A 253 22.07 -10.02 8.51
CA SER A 253 23.01 -9.94 7.40
C SER A 253 23.37 -11.33 6.88
N PRO A 254 23.55 -11.56 5.57
CA PRO A 254 24.01 -12.85 5.06
C PRO A 254 25.46 -13.14 5.50
N LEU A 255 25.81 -14.43 5.59
CA LEU A 255 27.17 -14.83 5.95
C LEU A 255 28.14 -14.54 4.78
N PRO A 256 29.43 -14.22 5.06
CA PRO A 256 30.40 -13.89 4.01
C PRO A 256 30.73 -15.11 3.13
N MET A 257 30.16 -15.17 1.93
CA MET A 257 30.61 -16.10 0.88
C MET A 257 32.02 -15.72 0.42
N ASN A 258 33.02 -16.50 0.82
CA ASN A 258 34.43 -16.33 0.42
C ASN A 258 34.65 -16.68 -1.06
N TYR A 259 34.29 -15.77 -1.97
CA TYR A 259 34.56 -15.90 -3.40
C TYR A 259 36.07 -16.00 -3.74
N SER A 260 36.95 -15.56 -2.84
CA SER A 260 38.41 -15.68 -2.94
C SER A 260 38.93 -17.12 -2.91
N ALA A 261 38.15 -18.06 -2.34
CA ALA A 261 38.50 -19.49 -2.23
C ALA A 261 38.25 -20.30 -3.52
N ARG A 262 37.88 -19.67 -4.64
CA ARG A 262 37.94 -20.30 -5.98
C ARG A 262 39.37 -20.45 -6.53
N THR A 263 40.36 -20.06 -5.75
CA THR A 263 41.77 -20.40 -6.00
C THR A 263 42.04 -21.86 -5.62
N ILE A 264 41.80 -22.75 -6.60
CA ILE A 264 42.47 -24.06 -6.80
C ILE A 264 42.59 -24.97 -5.55
N SER A 265 41.82 -26.07 -5.56
CA SER A 265 41.97 -27.26 -4.69
C SER A 265 41.35 -27.26 -3.27
N SER A 266 40.14 -26.71 -3.09
CA SER A 266 39.26 -27.10 -1.96
C SER A 266 38.20 -28.12 -2.39
N SER A 267 37.92 -29.12 -1.55
CA SER A 267 36.87 -30.12 -1.82
C SER A 267 35.47 -29.57 -1.49
N VAL A 268 34.42 -30.17 -2.05
CA VAL A 268 33.02 -29.76 -1.76
C VAL A 268 32.73 -29.83 -0.25
N ALA A 269 33.19 -30.90 0.42
CA ALA A 269 33.09 -31.04 1.87
C ALA A 269 33.82 -29.92 2.63
N ALA A 270 35.00 -29.48 2.17
CA ALA A 270 35.74 -28.40 2.81
C ALA A 270 34.97 -27.07 2.74
N ALA A 271 34.42 -26.71 1.58
CA ALA A 271 33.61 -25.49 1.42
C ALA A 271 32.32 -25.53 2.27
N VAL A 272 31.65 -26.69 2.31
CA VAL A 272 30.47 -26.90 3.17
C VAL A 272 30.82 -26.78 4.67
N ASN A 273 31.93 -27.37 5.09
CA ASN A 273 32.39 -27.33 6.47
C ASN A 273 32.83 -25.93 6.89
N GLU A 274 33.51 -25.18 6.02
CA GLU A 274 33.87 -23.78 6.26
C GLU A 274 32.62 -22.94 6.55
N HIS A 275 31.60 -23.05 5.69
CA HIS A 275 30.34 -22.33 5.85
C HIS A 275 29.58 -22.72 7.12
N LEU A 276 29.57 -24.00 7.50
CA LEU A 276 29.03 -24.48 8.78
C LEU A 276 29.80 -23.87 9.98
N LEU A 277 31.13 -23.87 9.94
CA LEU A 277 31.97 -23.34 11.02
C LEU A 277 31.80 -21.82 11.17
N GLN A 278 31.67 -21.08 10.06
CA GLN A 278 31.32 -19.67 10.08
C GLN A 278 29.96 -19.43 10.76
N ALA A 279 28.93 -20.20 10.42
CA ALA A 279 27.61 -20.11 11.07
C ALA A 279 27.67 -20.43 12.59
N ILE A 280 28.48 -21.41 12.99
CA ILE A 280 28.73 -21.76 14.41
C ILE A 280 29.50 -20.65 15.14
N GLN A 281 30.45 -19.98 14.49
CA GLN A 281 31.20 -18.86 15.07
C GLN A 281 30.30 -17.62 15.22
N HIS A 282 29.50 -17.30 14.21
CA HIS A 282 28.59 -16.16 14.21
C HIS A 282 27.43 -16.34 15.21
N SER A 283 26.89 -17.55 15.38
CA SER A 283 25.87 -17.84 16.40
C SER A 283 26.35 -17.74 17.84
N LYS A 284 27.67 -17.83 18.10
CA LYS A 284 28.27 -17.68 19.43
C LYS A 284 28.70 -16.25 19.77
N ASN A 285 28.67 -15.33 18.81
CA ASN A 285 29.14 -13.96 19.00
C ASN A 285 27.97 -13.03 19.33
N GLU A 286 27.61 -12.96 20.62
CA GLU A 286 26.48 -12.17 21.16
C GLU A 286 26.39 -10.73 20.58
N ARG A 287 27.55 -10.07 20.36
CA ARG A 287 27.62 -8.70 19.82
C ARG A 287 27.02 -8.54 18.42
N LEU A 288 26.91 -9.62 17.65
CA LEU A 288 26.33 -9.59 16.30
C LEU A 288 24.80 -9.64 16.33
N TRP A 289 24.19 -10.17 17.39
CA TRP A 289 22.75 -10.47 17.45
C TRP A 289 21.88 -9.26 17.78
N ARG A 290 22.48 -8.22 18.40
CA ARG A 290 21.90 -6.89 18.69
C ARG A 290 20.54 -6.90 19.39
N ASP A 291 19.47 -7.03 18.61
CA ASP A 291 18.06 -6.95 19.02
C ASP A 291 17.33 -8.31 18.99
N CYS A 292 18.04 -9.39 18.65
CA CYS A 292 17.48 -10.71 18.39
C CYS A 292 18.15 -11.85 19.19
N ASP A 293 18.76 -11.55 20.34
CA ASP A 293 19.53 -12.46 21.19
C ASP A 293 18.69 -13.37 22.13
N TYR A 294 17.43 -13.63 21.75
CA TYR A 294 16.48 -14.43 22.56
C TYR A 294 17.01 -15.86 22.82
N PRO A 295 17.04 -16.33 24.09
CA PRO A 295 17.56 -17.67 24.42
C PRO A 295 16.89 -18.81 23.65
N ASP A 296 15.56 -18.76 23.48
CA ASP A 296 14.80 -19.77 22.74
C ASP A 296 15.18 -19.81 21.23
N TYR A 297 15.49 -18.65 20.64
CA TYR A 297 15.96 -18.55 19.25
C TYR A 297 17.39 -19.08 19.12
N LEU A 298 18.30 -18.68 20.02
CA LEU A 298 19.68 -19.16 20.04
C LEU A 298 19.76 -20.68 20.28
N ALA A 299 18.87 -21.23 21.09
CA ALA A 299 18.73 -22.68 21.29
C ALA A 299 18.27 -23.41 20.02
N ALA A 300 17.32 -22.84 19.26
CA ALA A 300 16.88 -23.39 17.97
C ALA A 300 18.01 -23.38 16.93
N VAL A 301 18.75 -22.27 16.83
CA VAL A 301 19.94 -22.11 15.96
C VAL A 301 21.03 -23.13 16.33
N SER A 302 21.39 -23.20 17.61
CA SER A 302 22.36 -24.17 18.11
C SER A 302 21.94 -25.59 17.77
N SER A 303 20.65 -25.91 17.91
CA SER A 303 20.10 -27.22 17.61
C SER A 303 20.19 -27.59 16.12
N CYS A 304 19.95 -26.65 15.20
CA CYS A 304 20.12 -26.86 13.76
C CYS A 304 21.59 -27.03 13.32
N LEU A 305 22.53 -26.35 13.98
CA LEU A 305 23.94 -26.37 13.60
C LEU A 305 24.72 -27.52 14.27
N HIS A 306 24.19 -28.12 15.34
CA HIS A 306 24.88 -29.15 16.11
C HIS A 306 24.90 -30.51 15.36
N PRO A 307 26.07 -31.00 14.91
CA PRO A 307 26.16 -32.16 14.00
C PRO A 307 25.48 -33.43 14.48
N CYS A 308 25.51 -33.69 15.79
CA CYS A 308 25.09 -34.97 16.36
C CYS A 308 23.64 -35.04 16.84
N ILE A 309 22.87 -33.93 16.90
CA ILE A 309 21.51 -33.95 17.49
C ILE A 309 20.57 -34.89 16.71
N PHE A 310 20.66 -34.83 15.38
CA PHE A 310 19.92 -35.70 14.46
C PHE A 310 20.60 -37.07 14.24
N GLY A 311 21.76 -37.32 14.86
CA GLY A 311 22.47 -38.60 14.80
C GLY A 311 21.70 -39.74 15.48
N SER A 312 20.90 -39.42 16.50
CA SER A 312 20.03 -40.38 17.21
C SER A 312 18.90 -40.96 16.34
N ALA A 313 18.63 -40.35 15.18
CA ALA A 313 17.66 -40.83 14.20
C ALA A 313 18.37 -41.53 13.02
N THR A 314 19.21 -42.52 13.36
CA THR A 314 20.08 -43.20 12.41
C THR A 314 19.28 -44.01 11.38
N SER A 315 19.43 -43.68 10.10
CA SER A 315 19.06 -44.57 8.99
C SER A 315 20.22 -45.53 8.72
N MET A 316 20.12 -46.76 9.22
CA MET A 316 20.86 -47.93 8.75
C MET A 316 19.91 -49.14 8.79
N PRO A 317 19.80 -49.94 7.71
CA PRO A 317 19.33 -51.30 7.85
C PRO A 317 20.34 -52.06 8.72
N ALA A 318 19.87 -52.96 9.59
CA ALA A 318 20.72 -54.04 10.04
C ALA A 318 21.15 -54.85 8.80
N VAL A 319 22.43 -55.22 8.73
CA VAL A 319 22.99 -55.96 7.59
C VAL A 319 22.13 -57.21 7.32
N GLY A 320 21.44 -57.22 6.18
CA GLY A 320 20.56 -58.33 5.76
C GLY A 320 19.04 -58.07 5.82
N GLY A 321 18.57 -56.87 6.21
CA GLY A 321 17.12 -56.54 6.22
C GLY A 321 16.67 -55.67 5.05
N GLU A 322 16.02 -56.26 4.04
CA GLU A 322 15.26 -55.50 3.02
C GLU A 322 13.96 -54.95 3.62
N GLY A 323 13.76 -53.62 3.56
CA GLY A 323 12.51 -52.99 3.98
C GLY A 323 12.56 -51.46 4.03
N GLU A 324 11.45 -50.81 3.66
CA GLU A 324 11.30 -49.35 3.66
C GLU A 324 11.06 -48.76 5.07
N GLU A 325 10.58 -49.58 6.03
CA GLU A 325 10.19 -49.13 7.38
C GLU A 325 11.30 -48.43 8.19
N PRO A 326 12.57 -48.90 8.22
CA PRO A 326 13.62 -48.23 9.00
C PRO A 326 13.94 -46.82 8.48
N PHE A 327 13.80 -46.60 7.17
CA PHE A 327 14.02 -45.31 6.54
C PHE A 327 12.90 -44.32 6.89
N ILE A 328 11.64 -44.76 6.77
CA ILE A 328 10.44 -43.97 7.14
C ILE A 328 10.47 -43.62 8.63
N HIS A 329 10.86 -44.56 9.50
CA HIS A 329 10.99 -44.30 10.94
C HIS A 329 12.10 -43.28 11.26
N GLY A 330 13.24 -43.35 10.54
CA GLY A 330 14.32 -42.36 10.63
C GLY A 330 13.88 -40.95 10.23
N LEU A 331 13.22 -40.81 9.07
CA LEU A 331 12.66 -39.54 8.58
C LEU A 331 11.67 -38.93 9.56
N LYS A 332 10.69 -39.73 10.02
CA LYS A 332 9.70 -39.27 11.00
C LYS A 332 10.39 -38.77 12.27
N ARG A 333 11.34 -39.54 12.82
CA ARG A 333 12.08 -39.15 14.03
C ARG A 333 12.91 -37.88 13.84
N ARG A 334 13.51 -37.64 12.67
CA ARG A 334 14.21 -36.37 12.37
C ARG A 334 13.23 -35.20 12.30
N ARG A 335 12.06 -35.40 11.71
CA ARG A 335 10.98 -34.40 11.67
C ARG A 335 10.42 -34.09 13.06
N ASP A 336 10.29 -35.10 13.92
CA ASP A 336 9.85 -34.93 15.31
C ASP A 336 10.92 -34.14 16.11
N ILE A 337 12.21 -34.50 16.02
CA ILE A 337 13.32 -33.74 16.62
C ILE A 337 13.37 -32.28 16.12
N LEU A 338 13.15 -32.07 14.81
CA LEU A 338 13.11 -30.73 14.21
C LEU A 338 11.98 -29.88 14.79
N TYR A 339 10.82 -30.48 15.10
CA TYR A 339 9.75 -29.77 15.81
C TYR A 339 10.21 -29.41 17.23
N ASP A 340 10.54 -30.41 18.04
CA ASP A 340 10.81 -30.27 19.47
C ASP A 340 12.01 -29.35 19.78
N LYS A 341 13.00 -29.26 18.89
CA LYS A 341 14.26 -28.55 19.11
C LYS A 341 14.41 -27.24 18.32
N VAL A 342 13.56 -26.97 17.34
CA VAL A 342 13.71 -25.80 16.47
C VAL A 342 12.40 -25.06 16.29
N VAL A 343 11.33 -25.75 15.89
CA VAL A 343 10.02 -25.11 15.69
C VAL A 343 9.42 -24.69 17.03
N PHE A 344 9.30 -25.62 17.98
CA PHE A 344 8.61 -25.39 19.25
C PHE A 344 9.23 -24.26 20.10
N PRO A 345 10.58 -24.12 20.23
CA PRO A 345 11.17 -22.97 20.91
C PRO A 345 10.85 -21.62 20.23
N LEU A 346 10.83 -21.57 18.89
CA LEU A 346 10.44 -20.36 18.15
C LEU A 346 8.92 -20.08 18.27
N GLU A 347 8.11 -21.14 18.36
CA GLU A 347 6.67 -21.07 18.60
C GLU A 347 6.36 -20.51 20.00
N GLU A 348 6.99 -21.05 21.05
CA GLU A 348 6.89 -20.54 22.43
C GLU A 348 7.35 -19.09 22.53
N LEU A 349 8.46 -18.73 21.87
CA LEU A 349 8.97 -17.36 21.87
C LEU A 349 7.91 -16.37 21.30
N LEU A 350 7.29 -16.71 20.17
CA LEU A 350 6.21 -15.92 19.56
C LEU A 350 4.94 -15.86 20.40
N GLN A 351 4.62 -16.93 21.15
CA GLN A 351 3.49 -16.95 22.09
C GLN A 351 3.78 -16.05 23.30
N ARG A 352 4.97 -16.16 23.91
CA ARG A 352 5.41 -15.36 25.07
C ARG A 352 5.47 -13.85 24.75
N THR A 353 5.90 -13.47 23.55
CA THR A 353 5.90 -12.07 23.08
C THR A 353 4.54 -11.58 22.56
N ARG A 354 3.53 -12.46 22.47
CA ARG A 354 2.21 -12.20 21.85
C ARG A 354 2.26 -11.78 20.38
N TRP A 355 3.32 -12.14 19.66
CA TRP A 355 3.44 -11.89 18.23
C TRP A 355 2.75 -12.98 17.38
N MET A 356 2.50 -14.15 17.96
CA MET A 356 1.80 -15.28 17.31
C MET A 356 0.41 -14.90 16.76
N ASP A 357 -0.40 -14.15 17.52
CA ASP A 357 -1.75 -13.73 17.11
C ASP A 357 -1.74 -12.63 16.03
N GLN A 358 -0.57 -12.07 15.70
CA GLN A 358 -0.39 -10.92 14.82
C GLN A 358 0.64 -11.17 13.70
N LEU A 359 0.85 -12.44 13.33
CA LEU A 359 1.82 -12.83 12.28
C LEU A 359 1.57 -12.15 10.93
N THR A 360 0.31 -11.88 10.59
CA THR A 360 -0.09 -11.22 9.33
C THR A 360 -0.30 -9.70 9.47
N SER A 361 -0.07 -9.13 10.64
CA SER A 361 -0.30 -7.70 10.95
C SER A 361 1.02 -6.93 11.08
N ILE A 362 2.09 -7.41 10.45
CA ILE A 362 3.41 -6.78 10.44
C ILE A 362 3.49 -5.87 9.22
N SER A 363 3.91 -4.62 9.41
CA SER A 363 4.14 -3.66 8.33
C SER A 363 5.14 -4.18 7.27
N PRO A 364 5.05 -3.71 6.01
CA PRO A 364 6.08 -4.00 5.02
C PRO A 364 7.46 -3.45 5.44
N LEU A 365 8.52 -4.00 4.85
CA LEU A 365 9.90 -3.59 5.08
C LEU A 365 10.17 -2.18 4.54
N GLU A 366 10.86 -1.38 5.34
CA GLU A 366 11.28 -0.02 4.98
C GLU A 366 12.36 -0.06 3.90
N THR A 367 12.22 0.72 2.84
CA THR A 367 13.24 0.87 1.78
C THR A 367 14.41 1.73 2.29
N PRO A 368 15.68 1.31 2.11
CA PRO A 368 16.80 2.07 2.63
C PRO A 368 17.10 3.28 1.75
N THR A 369 17.22 4.44 2.38
CA THR A 369 17.66 5.67 1.72
C THR A 369 19.18 5.67 1.62
N GLU A 370 19.74 5.77 0.42
CA GLU A 370 21.19 5.96 0.26
C GLU A 370 21.61 7.34 0.79
N SER A 371 22.19 7.37 1.99
CA SER A 371 22.75 8.58 2.61
C SER A 371 24.22 8.75 2.26
N VAL A 372 24.58 9.84 1.57
CA VAL A 372 25.99 10.25 1.39
C VAL A 372 26.45 11.02 2.64
N PRO A 373 27.54 10.62 3.32
CA PRO A 373 28.00 11.30 4.53
C PRO A 373 28.91 12.50 4.21
N ALA A 374 28.49 13.71 4.59
CA ALA A 374 29.36 14.88 4.58
C ALA A 374 30.35 14.84 5.75
N HIS A 375 31.65 15.01 5.46
CA HIS A 375 32.68 15.16 6.48
C HIS A 375 32.55 16.49 7.23
N GLY A 376 32.88 16.47 8.53
CA GLY A 376 32.75 17.64 9.39
C GLY A 376 33.82 18.71 9.18
N VAL A 377 33.46 19.95 9.49
CA VAL A 377 34.37 21.08 9.73
C VAL A 377 33.90 21.81 10.99
N VAL A 378 34.84 22.25 11.83
CA VAL A 378 34.60 22.91 13.12
C VAL A 378 34.88 24.41 13.01
N ALA A 379 33.98 25.25 13.53
CA ALA A 379 34.21 26.63 13.99
C ALA A 379 33.00 27.00 14.90
N GLU A 380 33.12 27.18 16.22
CA GLU A 380 33.77 28.28 16.99
C GLU A 380 32.84 29.50 17.19
N GLN A 381 32.95 30.19 18.34
CA GLN A 381 31.84 30.91 19.00
C GLN A 381 32.02 32.44 19.15
N LEU A 382 30.90 33.17 18.99
CA LEU A 382 30.56 34.52 19.53
C LEU A 382 31.35 35.76 18.98
N PRO A 383 30.88 37.01 19.20
CA PRO A 383 29.70 37.48 19.96
C PRO A 383 28.71 38.40 19.19
N SER A 384 27.58 38.75 19.83
CA SER A 384 26.61 39.79 19.40
C SER A 384 26.96 41.19 19.95
N PRO A 385 26.48 42.27 19.30
CA PRO A 385 25.17 42.86 19.65
C PRO A 385 24.31 43.13 18.37
N ALA A 386 23.15 43.79 18.37
CA ALA A 386 22.44 44.59 19.38
C ALA A 386 20.90 44.36 19.37
N LYS A 387 20.10 45.44 19.34
CA LYS A 387 18.64 45.49 19.07
C LYS A 387 18.37 46.66 18.12
N ASP A 388 17.47 46.48 17.17
CA ASP A 388 16.50 47.49 16.72
C ASP A 388 15.26 46.75 16.17
N ALA A 389 14.13 47.45 16.07
CA ALA A 389 12.81 46.86 15.85
C ALA A 389 12.35 46.85 14.38
N ASP A 390 11.18 46.24 14.16
CA ASP A 390 10.30 46.38 13.00
C ASP A 390 10.79 45.86 11.63
N ASP A 391 10.53 44.57 11.37
CA ASP A 391 9.65 44.19 10.24
C ASP A 391 8.99 42.83 10.52
N ALA A 392 7.71 42.69 10.18
CA ALA A 392 6.91 41.51 10.50
C ALA A 392 6.05 41.03 9.32
N GLY A 393 6.16 39.75 9.00
CA GLY A 393 5.08 38.98 8.36
C GLY A 393 4.91 39.09 6.85
N ALA A 394 5.55 40.03 6.15
CA ALA A 394 5.48 40.09 4.69
C ALA A 394 6.44 39.08 4.05
N ALA A 395 5.92 38.13 3.26
CA ALA A 395 6.73 37.47 2.24
C ALA A 395 7.27 38.55 1.29
N PRO A 396 8.57 38.52 0.91
CA PRO A 396 9.16 39.58 0.10
C PRO A 396 8.41 39.71 -1.23
N PRO A 397 8.25 40.93 -1.79
CA PRO A 397 7.56 41.14 -3.05
C PRO A 397 8.35 40.49 -4.18
N ALA A 398 8.01 39.24 -4.49
CA ALA A 398 8.66 38.48 -5.54
C ALA A 398 8.47 39.21 -6.88
N GLN A 399 9.57 39.48 -7.56
CA GLN A 399 9.54 39.95 -8.95
C GLN A 399 8.91 38.84 -9.79
N THR A 400 7.61 38.97 -10.05
CA THR A 400 6.81 37.89 -10.64
C THR A 400 7.28 37.59 -12.04
N ASP A 401 7.61 36.33 -12.31
CA ASP A 401 7.95 35.87 -13.64
C ASP A 401 6.74 36.02 -14.60
N PRO A 402 6.86 36.82 -15.68
CA PRO A 402 5.82 36.91 -16.70
C PRO A 402 5.48 35.56 -17.36
N GLU A 403 6.42 34.61 -17.38
CA GLU A 403 6.18 33.28 -17.90
C GLU A 403 5.25 32.46 -17.01
N SER A 404 5.52 32.40 -15.70
CA SER A 404 4.67 31.79 -14.66
C SER A 404 3.24 32.31 -14.76
N LYS A 405 3.03 33.63 -14.72
CA LYS A 405 1.71 34.28 -14.88
C LYS A 405 0.97 33.84 -16.15
N ARG A 406 1.68 33.78 -17.28
CA ARG A 406 1.13 33.31 -18.58
C ARG A 406 0.75 31.83 -18.54
N LYS A 407 1.53 31.00 -17.84
CA LYS A 407 1.34 29.55 -17.72
C LYS A 407 0.21 29.20 -16.74
N ALA A 408 0.09 29.89 -15.61
CA ALA A 408 -1.06 29.80 -14.71
C ALA A 408 -2.38 30.22 -15.39
N ARG A 409 -2.38 31.30 -16.19
CA ARG A 409 -3.56 31.66 -17.01
C ARG A 409 -3.91 30.57 -18.04
N ARG A 410 -2.93 29.90 -18.64
CA ARG A 410 -3.16 28.77 -19.57
C ARG A 410 -3.84 27.59 -18.87
N TRP A 411 -3.40 27.27 -17.65
CA TRP A 411 -3.99 26.23 -16.80
C TRP A 411 -5.48 26.52 -16.53
N LEU A 412 -5.83 27.76 -16.16
CA LEU A 412 -7.23 28.16 -15.95
C LEU A 412 -8.06 28.10 -17.24
N LEU A 413 -7.49 28.48 -18.39
CA LEU A 413 -8.16 28.35 -19.69
C LEU A 413 -8.43 26.88 -20.06
N GLN A 414 -7.57 25.95 -19.65
CA GLN A 414 -7.78 24.51 -19.85
C GLN A 414 -8.93 23.98 -18.98
N MET A 415 -9.03 24.40 -17.71
CA MET A 415 -10.19 24.12 -16.86
C MET A 415 -11.51 24.71 -17.42
N ARG A 416 -11.48 25.95 -17.95
CA ARG A 416 -12.68 26.54 -18.58
C ARG A 416 -13.13 25.77 -19.83
N ARG A 417 -12.21 25.22 -20.63
CA ARG A 417 -12.53 24.35 -21.77
C ARG A 417 -13.19 23.06 -21.33
N LEU A 418 -12.64 22.37 -20.32
CA LEU A 418 -13.27 21.19 -19.72
C LEU A 418 -14.72 21.50 -19.32
N ASN A 419 -14.93 22.58 -18.57
CA ASN A 419 -16.26 22.90 -18.05
C ASN A 419 -17.27 23.11 -19.18
N HIS A 420 -16.83 23.67 -20.31
CA HIS A 420 -17.67 23.80 -21.50
C HIS A 420 -17.99 22.45 -22.16
N GLU A 421 -17.03 21.52 -22.24
CA GLU A 421 -17.26 20.15 -22.73
C GLU A 421 -18.20 19.36 -21.80
N LEU A 422 -18.02 19.47 -20.48
CA LEU A 422 -18.90 18.84 -19.49
C LEU A 422 -20.30 19.42 -19.51
N ALA A 423 -20.47 20.72 -19.79
CA ALA A 423 -21.78 21.34 -19.98
C ALA A 423 -22.43 20.90 -21.31
N ALA A 424 -21.68 20.83 -22.40
CA ALA A 424 -22.18 20.41 -23.71
C ALA A 424 -22.63 18.94 -23.73
N ALA A 425 -22.06 18.08 -22.88
CA ALA A 425 -22.49 16.70 -22.69
C ALA A 425 -23.81 16.54 -21.90
N GLN A 426 -24.34 17.62 -21.29
CA GLN A 426 -25.58 17.56 -20.50
C GLN A 426 -26.83 17.67 -21.37
N ALA A 427 -27.65 16.62 -21.38
CA ALA A 427 -28.93 16.61 -22.10
C ALA A 427 -30.03 17.50 -21.46
N LYS A 428 -29.84 17.97 -20.21
CA LYS A 428 -30.77 18.82 -19.47
C LYS A 428 -30.03 19.77 -18.52
N PRO A 429 -30.51 21.00 -18.30
CA PRO A 429 -29.91 21.94 -17.35
C PRO A 429 -30.08 21.48 -15.89
N ILE A 430 -29.05 21.68 -15.07
CA ILE A 430 -29.04 21.35 -13.64
C ILE A 430 -29.98 22.29 -12.88
N SER A 431 -31.01 21.73 -12.23
CA SER A 431 -31.92 22.48 -11.37
C SER A 431 -31.17 23.09 -10.17
N PRO A 432 -31.54 24.29 -9.67
CA PRO A 432 -30.84 24.92 -8.55
C PRO A 432 -30.71 24.04 -7.30
N ALA A 433 -31.71 23.20 -7.01
CA ALA A 433 -31.69 22.26 -5.89
C ALA A 433 -30.66 21.12 -6.01
N ALA A 434 -30.15 20.86 -7.22
CA ALA A 434 -29.14 19.84 -7.52
C ALA A 434 -27.73 20.41 -7.72
N ARG A 435 -27.55 21.74 -7.62
CA ARG A 435 -26.25 22.39 -7.73
C ARG A 435 -25.47 22.24 -6.42
N VAL A 436 -24.17 22.06 -6.54
CA VAL A 436 -23.24 21.92 -5.41
C VAL A 436 -23.12 23.26 -4.68
N ARG A 437 -23.21 23.23 -3.35
CA ARG A 437 -23.12 24.42 -2.50
C ARG A 437 -21.75 24.52 -1.85
N ILE A 438 -21.06 25.63 -2.07
CA ILE A 438 -19.72 25.89 -1.53
C ILE A 438 -19.80 27.08 -0.57
N ALA A 439 -19.42 26.86 0.68
CA ALA A 439 -19.22 27.93 1.64
C ALA A 439 -17.73 28.32 1.71
N VAL A 440 -17.44 29.61 1.54
CA VAL A 440 -16.10 30.19 1.70
C VAL A 440 -16.07 30.98 3.00
N LEU A 441 -15.15 30.61 3.90
CA LEU A 441 -14.89 31.31 5.15
C LEU A 441 -13.61 32.11 4.96
N ASP A 442 -13.68 33.45 4.93
CA ASP A 442 -12.52 34.30 4.63
C ASP A 442 -12.75 35.78 5.06
N THR A 443 -12.07 36.75 4.44
CA THR A 443 -12.20 38.20 4.70
C THR A 443 -13.51 38.83 4.21
N GLY A 444 -14.30 38.07 3.44
CA GLY A 444 -15.60 38.47 2.91
C GLY A 444 -15.68 38.32 1.39
N CYS A 445 -16.53 39.12 0.75
CA CYS A 445 -16.58 39.23 -0.70
C CYS A 445 -17.18 40.58 -1.11
N ASP A 446 -16.51 41.29 -2.02
CA ASP A 446 -17.05 42.47 -2.71
C ASP A 446 -17.88 41.99 -3.91
N ASP A 447 -19.20 42.03 -3.79
CA ASP A 447 -20.16 41.65 -4.84
C ASP A 447 -20.28 42.67 -5.97
N ASN A 448 -19.65 43.84 -5.84
CA ASN A 448 -19.53 44.86 -6.88
C ASN A 448 -18.21 44.75 -7.67
N ALA A 449 -17.32 43.81 -7.30
CA ALA A 449 -16.11 43.51 -8.07
C ALA A 449 -16.44 43.12 -9.52
N ALA A 450 -15.55 43.49 -10.45
CA ALA A 450 -15.79 43.40 -11.90
C ALA A 450 -16.24 42.01 -12.40
N PHE A 451 -15.87 40.94 -11.70
CA PHE A 451 -16.29 39.58 -12.01
C PHE A 451 -17.78 39.31 -11.73
N PHE A 452 -18.37 39.89 -10.68
CA PHE A 452 -19.76 39.61 -10.27
C PHE A 452 -20.80 40.48 -10.97
N LEU A 453 -20.38 41.61 -11.55
CA LEU A 453 -21.24 42.49 -12.36
C LEU A 453 -21.84 41.78 -13.60
N HIS A 454 -21.28 40.64 -14.01
CA HIS A 454 -21.90 39.76 -15.00
C HIS A 454 -23.08 38.99 -14.36
N SER A 455 -24.28 39.09 -14.94
CA SER A 455 -25.53 38.53 -14.39
C SER A 455 -25.43 37.07 -13.93
N ASP A 456 -24.75 36.25 -14.73
CA ASP A 456 -24.60 34.81 -14.52
C ASP A 456 -23.63 34.46 -13.38
N HIS A 457 -22.89 35.46 -12.88
CA HIS A 457 -22.00 35.35 -11.73
C HIS A 457 -22.72 35.87 -10.48
N GLY A 458 -23.26 37.09 -10.51
CA GLY A 458 -24.03 37.64 -9.39
C GLY A 458 -25.17 36.72 -8.93
N SER A 459 -25.91 36.11 -9.87
CA SER A 459 -27.00 35.15 -9.57
C SER A 459 -26.56 33.82 -8.92
N ARG A 460 -25.25 33.54 -8.83
CA ARG A 460 -24.68 32.36 -8.14
C ARG A 460 -24.15 32.67 -6.75
N LEU A 461 -23.96 33.94 -6.38
CA LEU A 461 -23.87 34.35 -4.98
C LEU A 461 -25.26 34.19 -4.37
N GLN A 462 -25.41 33.36 -3.33
CA GLN A 462 -26.72 33.06 -2.73
C GLN A 462 -26.94 33.82 -1.44
N GLU A 463 -26.13 33.52 -0.44
CA GLU A 463 -26.27 34.10 0.89
C GLU A 463 -24.89 34.45 1.47
N TRP A 464 -24.93 35.42 2.37
CA TRP A 464 -23.79 36.01 3.04
C TRP A 464 -24.03 36.03 4.55
N LYS A 465 -22.97 35.90 5.33
CA LYS A 465 -23.03 36.13 6.78
C LYS A 465 -21.75 36.77 7.30
N ASP A 466 -21.88 37.95 7.89
CA ASP A 466 -20.81 38.60 8.63
C ASP A 466 -20.79 38.13 10.08
N TRP A 467 -19.64 37.64 10.55
CA TRP A 467 -19.37 37.32 11.96
C TRP A 467 -18.45 38.33 12.63
N VAL A 468 -18.01 39.37 11.92
CA VAL A 468 -17.07 40.38 12.41
C VAL A 468 -17.78 41.67 12.79
N ASP A 469 -18.55 42.24 11.86
CA ASP A 469 -19.27 43.50 12.05
C ASP A 469 -20.81 43.33 11.98
N GLU A 470 -21.29 42.08 11.84
CA GLU A 470 -22.71 41.71 11.66
C GLU A 470 -23.43 42.45 10.50
N SER A 471 -22.69 42.92 9.49
CA SER A 471 -23.22 43.59 8.30
C SER A 471 -24.20 42.72 7.52
N GLU A 472 -25.32 43.29 7.10
CA GLU A 472 -26.23 42.69 6.10
C GLU A 472 -25.76 42.89 4.65
N GLN A 473 -24.83 43.83 4.43
CA GLN A 473 -24.26 44.12 3.11
C GLN A 473 -22.96 43.34 2.88
N TRP A 474 -22.81 42.83 1.66
CA TRP A 474 -21.58 42.20 1.17
C TRP A 474 -20.41 43.19 1.25
N GLN A 475 -19.30 42.74 1.82
CA GLN A 475 -18.08 43.55 1.92
C GLN A 475 -16.83 42.68 2.06
N ASP A 476 -15.71 43.20 1.58
CA ASP A 476 -14.36 42.70 1.81
C ASP A 476 -13.44 43.93 1.82
N GLN A 477 -12.73 44.18 2.93
CA GLN A 477 -11.80 45.32 3.01
C GLN A 477 -10.39 44.95 2.56
N HIS A 478 -10.10 43.66 2.40
CA HIS A 478 -8.77 43.17 2.04
C HIS A 478 -8.70 42.71 0.58
N GLY A 479 -9.71 41.97 0.10
CA GLY A 479 -9.81 41.42 -1.25
C GLY A 479 -9.45 39.93 -1.37
N HIS A 480 -9.00 39.28 -0.30
CA HIS A 480 -8.57 37.87 -0.35
C HIS A 480 -9.77 36.94 -0.55
N GLY A 481 -10.83 37.10 0.25
CA GLY A 481 -12.08 36.35 0.05
C GLY A 481 -12.70 36.60 -1.33
N THR A 482 -12.71 37.85 -1.79
CA THR A 482 -13.16 38.23 -3.15
C THR A 482 -12.40 37.48 -4.25
N HIS A 483 -11.07 37.37 -4.12
CA HIS A 483 -10.20 36.64 -5.06
C HIS A 483 -10.52 35.15 -5.10
N LEU A 484 -10.68 34.52 -3.93
CA LEU A 484 -10.93 33.09 -3.80
C LEU A 484 -12.36 32.71 -4.24
N VAL A 485 -13.38 33.48 -3.88
CA VAL A 485 -14.77 33.27 -4.32
C VAL A 485 -14.86 33.35 -5.84
N SER A 486 -14.29 34.41 -6.44
CA SER A 486 -14.27 34.54 -7.90
C SER A 486 -13.42 33.47 -8.60
N LEU A 487 -12.36 32.95 -7.96
CA LEU A 487 -11.54 31.86 -8.51
C LEU A 487 -12.31 30.53 -8.51
N ILE A 488 -12.98 30.20 -7.40
CA ILE A 488 -13.84 29.01 -7.29
C ILE A 488 -14.93 29.06 -8.37
N MET A 489 -15.58 30.21 -8.55
CA MET A 489 -16.65 30.38 -9.52
C MET A 489 -16.23 30.32 -10.99
N GLN A 490 -14.94 30.50 -11.30
CA GLN A 490 -14.36 30.28 -12.63
C GLN A 490 -14.08 28.81 -12.91
N ILE A 491 -13.71 28.04 -11.88
CA ILE A 491 -13.34 26.62 -11.98
C ILE A 491 -14.58 25.72 -11.82
N ALA A 492 -15.59 26.14 -11.06
CA ALA A 492 -16.87 25.47 -10.88
C ALA A 492 -18.04 26.41 -11.29
N PRO A 493 -18.37 26.51 -12.59
CA PRO A 493 -19.38 27.46 -13.09
C PRO A 493 -20.81 27.14 -12.65
N ASP A 494 -21.13 25.88 -12.34
CA ASP A 494 -22.46 25.46 -11.87
C ASP A 494 -22.64 25.52 -10.34
N ALA A 495 -21.58 25.83 -9.58
CA ALA A 495 -21.64 25.90 -8.12
C ALA A 495 -22.40 27.14 -7.63
N LEU A 496 -23.09 26.97 -6.49
CA LEU A 496 -23.72 28.04 -5.72
C LEU A 496 -22.81 28.44 -4.56
N MET A 497 -22.59 29.75 -4.42
CA MET A 497 -21.63 30.30 -3.46
C MET A 497 -22.32 30.90 -2.24
N TYR A 498 -21.76 30.59 -1.09
CA TYR A 498 -22.13 31.11 0.22
C TYR A 498 -20.88 31.70 0.87
N VAL A 499 -20.96 32.90 1.45
CA VAL A 499 -19.76 33.59 1.97
C VAL A 499 -19.95 33.96 3.43
N ALA A 500 -19.07 33.44 4.28
CA ALA A 500 -18.99 33.81 5.68
C ALA A 500 -17.74 34.65 5.93
N ARG A 501 -17.92 35.94 6.23
CA ARG A 501 -16.84 36.82 6.67
C ARG A 501 -16.52 36.53 8.13
N VAL A 502 -15.30 36.11 8.41
CA VAL A 502 -14.86 35.68 9.75
C VAL A 502 -13.77 36.56 10.35
N ALA A 503 -13.06 37.34 9.53
CA ALA A 503 -12.11 38.39 9.92
C ALA A 503 -12.12 39.55 8.89
N ARG A 504 -11.45 40.69 9.16
CA ARG A 504 -11.32 41.78 8.16
C ARG A 504 -10.12 41.61 7.22
N SER A 505 -9.07 40.95 7.70
CA SER A 505 -7.82 40.68 6.97
C SER A 505 -7.33 39.26 7.28
N PRO A 506 -6.36 38.72 6.51
CA PRO A 506 -5.75 37.43 6.81
C PRO A 506 -5.08 37.37 8.19
N ASP A 507 -4.47 38.47 8.65
CA ASP A 507 -3.79 38.52 9.95
C ASP A 507 -4.78 38.43 11.12
N GLU A 508 -5.97 39.04 10.98
CA GLU A 508 -7.04 38.96 11.98
C GLU A 508 -7.64 37.54 12.10
N LEU A 509 -7.49 36.66 11.08
CA LEU A 509 -8.00 35.28 11.12
C LEU A 509 -7.40 34.48 12.29
N LEU A 510 -6.15 34.78 12.67
CA LEU A 510 -5.45 34.16 13.80
C LEU A 510 -6.15 34.39 15.15
N GLY A 511 -6.90 35.49 15.30
CA GLY A 511 -7.74 35.76 16.48
C GLY A 511 -9.19 35.27 16.35
N ALA A 512 -9.64 34.92 15.15
CA ALA A 512 -11.06 34.75 14.82
C ALA A 512 -11.64 33.34 15.04
N SER A 513 -11.02 32.48 15.87
CA SER A 513 -11.37 31.05 15.90
C SER A 513 -12.82 30.75 16.31
N ASP A 514 -13.42 31.56 17.18
CA ASP A 514 -14.84 31.46 17.53
C ASP A 514 -15.77 31.86 16.37
N ASN A 515 -15.39 32.85 15.56
CA ASN A 515 -16.15 33.23 14.37
C ASN A 515 -16.09 32.13 13.30
N VAL A 516 -14.92 31.52 13.11
CA VAL A 516 -14.75 30.35 12.24
C VAL A 516 -15.61 29.17 12.71
N ALA A 517 -15.61 28.87 14.02
CA ALA A 517 -16.43 27.79 14.57
C ALA A 517 -17.95 28.02 14.40
N LYS A 518 -18.42 29.27 14.57
CA LYS A 518 -19.81 29.67 14.26
C LYS A 518 -20.11 29.50 12.77
N ALA A 519 -19.22 29.99 11.91
CA ALA A 519 -19.39 29.96 10.45
C ALA A 519 -19.42 28.52 9.90
N ILE A 520 -18.58 27.61 10.38
CA ILE A 520 -18.62 26.17 10.02
C ILE A 520 -19.99 25.58 10.39
N SER A 521 -20.46 25.86 11.60
CA SER A 521 -21.75 25.37 12.10
C SER A 521 -22.91 25.89 11.24
N TRP A 522 -22.91 27.19 10.91
CA TRP A 522 -23.91 27.85 10.07
C TRP A 522 -23.92 27.31 8.63
N ALA A 523 -22.73 27.20 8.01
CA ALA A 523 -22.58 26.69 6.65
C ALA A 523 -23.07 25.23 6.51
N SER A 524 -22.83 24.40 7.53
CA SER A 524 -23.31 23.00 7.53
C SER A 524 -24.82 22.90 7.74
N LYS A 525 -25.40 23.72 8.64
CA LYS A 525 -26.80 23.64 9.07
C LYS A 525 -27.77 24.37 8.16
N GLU A 526 -27.59 25.69 8.05
CA GLU A 526 -28.57 26.59 7.43
C GLU A 526 -28.41 26.56 5.91
N TRP A 527 -27.20 26.81 5.43
CA TRP A 527 -26.87 26.80 3.99
C TRP A 527 -26.82 25.40 3.40
N ARG A 528 -26.64 24.38 4.25
CA ARG A 528 -26.46 22.96 3.88
C ARG A 528 -25.36 22.78 2.84
N ALA A 529 -24.22 23.46 3.02
CA ALA A 529 -23.07 23.36 2.13
C ALA A 529 -22.63 21.89 1.92
N ASP A 530 -22.24 21.53 0.69
CA ASP A 530 -21.56 20.27 0.39
C ASP A 530 -20.04 20.40 0.67
N ILE A 531 -19.50 21.61 0.45
CA ILE A 531 -18.07 21.92 0.56
C ILE A 531 -17.87 23.18 1.42
N ILE A 532 -16.89 23.15 2.33
CA ILE A 532 -16.46 24.28 3.16
C ILE A 532 -14.97 24.54 2.89
N SER A 533 -14.64 25.73 2.38
CA SER A 533 -13.27 26.16 2.05
C SER A 533 -12.75 27.13 3.11
N MET A 534 -11.58 26.83 3.68
CA MET A 534 -10.92 27.58 4.76
C MET A 534 -9.47 27.89 4.37
N SER A 535 -9.25 29.00 3.66
CA SER A 535 -7.96 29.32 3.05
C SER A 535 -6.97 30.01 3.99
N PHE A 536 -6.94 29.57 5.25
CA PHE A 536 -6.15 30.11 6.36
C PHE A 536 -5.80 29.02 7.38
N GLY A 537 -4.99 29.34 8.39
CA GLY A 537 -4.71 28.40 9.47
C GLY A 537 -4.06 29.00 10.73
N TYR A 538 -3.97 28.17 11.76
CA TYR A 538 -3.48 28.45 13.11
C TYR A 538 -2.31 27.51 13.43
N ALA A 539 -1.30 28.03 14.12
CA ALA A 539 -0.16 27.22 14.60
C ALA A 539 -0.62 26.10 15.56
N GLU A 540 -1.53 26.42 16.48
CA GLU A 540 -2.11 25.48 17.47
C GLU A 540 -3.55 25.04 17.14
N GLU A 541 -3.94 23.86 17.63
CA GLU A 541 -5.28 23.31 17.40
C GLU A 541 -6.37 24.14 18.13
N GLN A 542 -7.38 24.58 17.39
CA GLN A 542 -8.50 25.34 17.95
C GLN A 542 -9.68 24.40 18.27
N ARG A 543 -9.85 24.07 19.55
CA ARG A 543 -10.86 23.08 20.01
C ARG A 543 -12.30 23.41 19.61
N ASN A 544 -12.64 24.69 19.53
CA ASN A 544 -13.93 25.19 19.06
C ASN A 544 -14.18 24.81 17.58
N ILE A 545 -13.18 24.98 16.71
CA ILE A 545 -13.22 24.59 15.29
C ILE A 545 -13.24 23.06 15.15
N SER A 546 -12.39 22.31 15.86
CA SER A 546 -12.42 20.83 15.83
C SER A 546 -13.80 20.28 16.22
N ARG A 547 -14.45 20.89 17.21
CA ARG A 547 -15.82 20.55 17.61
C ARG A 547 -16.85 20.92 16.53
N ALA A 548 -16.71 22.08 15.87
CA ALA A 548 -17.60 22.49 14.79
C ALA A 548 -17.51 21.55 13.57
N ILE A 549 -16.30 21.15 13.17
CA ILE A 549 -16.07 20.19 12.08
C ILE A 549 -16.72 18.83 12.41
N ARG A 550 -16.45 18.29 13.61
CA ARG A 550 -17.02 16.99 14.04
C ARG A 550 -18.54 17.03 14.18
N GLY A 551 -19.10 18.15 14.67
CA GLY A 551 -20.54 18.36 14.75
C GLY A 551 -21.19 18.40 13.36
N ALA A 552 -20.60 19.14 12.43
CA ALA A 552 -21.07 19.23 11.05
C ALA A 552 -21.06 17.86 10.34
N LEU A 553 -20.02 17.04 10.54
CA LEU A 553 -19.94 15.68 9.99
C LEU A 553 -20.98 14.74 10.59
N TYR A 554 -21.16 14.77 11.92
CA TYR A 554 -22.16 13.96 12.61
C TYR A 554 -23.59 14.27 12.16
N GLU A 555 -23.94 15.55 12.01
CA GLU A 555 -25.28 16.00 11.59
C GLU A 555 -25.56 15.80 10.09
N ARG A 556 -24.52 15.55 9.29
CA ARG A 556 -24.58 15.43 7.83
C ARG A 556 -24.12 14.06 7.31
N ASP A 557 -23.98 13.07 8.18
CA ASP A 557 -23.59 11.69 7.86
C ASP A 557 -22.29 11.62 7.01
N ASP A 558 -21.24 12.30 7.50
CA ASP A 558 -19.93 12.48 6.85
C ASP A 558 -19.95 13.14 5.44
N ALA A 559 -21.11 13.61 4.96
CA ALA A 559 -21.31 14.14 3.60
C ALA A 559 -21.00 15.66 3.46
N VAL A 560 -19.97 16.15 4.17
CA VAL A 560 -19.44 17.52 4.02
C VAL A 560 -17.93 17.46 3.85
N LEU A 561 -17.43 18.08 2.78
CA LEU A 561 -15.99 18.13 2.48
C LEU A 561 -15.38 19.44 2.99
N PHE A 562 -14.33 19.33 3.79
CA PHE A 562 -13.57 20.48 4.28
C PHE A 562 -12.24 20.58 3.54
N PHE A 563 -11.93 21.74 2.98
CA PHE A 563 -10.64 22.04 2.36
C PHE A 563 -9.93 23.15 3.12
N ALA A 564 -8.61 23.03 3.31
CA ALA A 564 -7.83 24.08 3.94
C ALA A 564 -6.39 24.19 3.40
N ALA A 565 -5.83 25.38 3.55
CA ALA A 565 -4.47 25.72 3.16
C ALA A 565 -3.44 25.09 4.10
N ALA A 566 -2.47 24.33 3.56
CA ALA A 566 -1.51 23.57 4.37
C ALA A 566 -0.61 24.45 5.26
N SER A 567 0.15 25.38 4.66
CA SER A 567 0.97 26.44 5.29
C SER A 567 1.74 27.17 4.19
N ASN A 568 2.30 28.35 4.50
CA ASN A 568 3.24 29.08 3.64
C ASN A 568 4.59 29.38 4.34
N TYR A 569 4.92 28.70 5.44
CA TYR A 569 6.13 28.96 6.24
C TYR A 569 7.28 27.96 6.00
N GLY A 570 7.16 27.10 4.99
CA GLY A 570 8.15 26.08 4.62
C GLY A 570 8.31 25.01 5.69
N ALA A 571 9.50 24.41 5.76
CA ALA A 571 9.85 23.40 6.76
C ALA A 571 10.09 23.97 8.18
N ASN A 572 9.99 25.29 8.38
CA ASN A 572 10.19 25.92 9.69
C ASN A 572 8.98 25.74 10.61
N GLU A 573 7.79 25.50 10.03
CA GLU A 573 6.57 25.22 10.76
C GLU A 573 5.93 23.91 10.29
N ARG A 574 5.16 23.29 11.18
CA ARG A 574 4.29 22.16 10.83
C ARG A 574 3.10 22.64 9.99
N GLU A 575 2.41 21.70 9.37
CA GLU A 575 1.12 21.96 8.73
C GLU A 575 0.13 22.62 9.70
N MET A 576 -0.54 23.66 9.24
CA MET A 576 -1.42 24.49 10.05
C MET A 576 -2.76 23.80 10.31
N PHE A 577 -3.40 24.15 11.43
CA PHE A 577 -4.78 23.75 11.71
C PHE A 577 -5.73 24.78 11.06
N PRO A 578 -6.82 24.42 10.36
CA PRO A 578 -7.47 23.12 10.35
C PRO A 578 -6.98 22.13 9.29
N ALA A 579 -6.03 22.47 8.42
CA ALA A 579 -5.55 21.57 7.36
C ALA A 579 -5.05 20.22 7.89
N ARG A 580 -4.31 20.22 9.01
CA ARG A 580 -3.86 19.01 9.71
C ARG A 580 -4.93 18.24 10.52
N HIS A 581 -6.21 18.63 10.47
CA HIS A 581 -7.28 17.90 11.18
C HIS A 581 -7.74 16.70 10.35
N ASP A 582 -7.89 15.51 10.95
CA ASP A 582 -8.15 14.23 10.27
C ASP A 582 -9.37 14.22 9.33
N SER A 583 -10.33 15.13 9.54
CA SER A 583 -11.53 15.28 8.72
C SER A 583 -11.43 16.36 7.63
N VAL A 584 -10.26 16.99 7.45
CA VAL A 584 -10.00 18.05 6.48
C VAL A 584 -9.08 17.53 5.37
N ILE A 585 -9.25 18.05 4.16
CA ILE A 585 -8.38 17.80 3.02
C ILE A 585 -7.40 18.97 2.94
N SER A 586 -6.17 18.74 3.41
CA SER A 586 -5.06 19.69 3.27
C SER A 586 -4.62 19.80 1.82
N ILE A 587 -4.37 21.03 1.35
CA ILE A 587 -3.89 21.31 0.00
C ILE A 587 -2.67 22.22 0.06
N ARG A 588 -1.62 21.79 -0.65
CA ARG A 588 -0.35 22.51 -0.85
C ARG A 588 -0.33 23.25 -2.18
N CYS A 589 0.51 24.27 -2.27
CA CYS A 589 0.71 25.09 -3.45
C CYS A 589 1.64 24.40 -4.46
N THR A 590 1.23 24.31 -5.72
CA THR A 590 2.14 24.02 -6.84
C THR A 590 2.17 25.16 -7.86
N ASN A 591 3.25 25.21 -8.64
CA ASN A 591 3.23 25.89 -9.93
C ASN A 591 2.32 25.12 -10.93
N PHE A 592 2.21 25.64 -12.16
CA PHE A 592 1.37 25.04 -13.21
C PHE A 592 1.94 23.72 -13.80
N ASP A 593 3.25 23.47 -13.70
CA ASP A 593 3.90 22.21 -14.09
C ASP A 593 3.65 21.09 -13.05
N GLY A 594 3.30 21.48 -11.82
CA GLY A 594 3.03 20.57 -10.69
C GLY A 594 4.15 20.52 -9.65
N ASP A 595 5.17 21.36 -9.76
CA ASP A 595 6.23 21.43 -8.76
C ASP A 595 5.70 22.04 -7.46
N PHE A 596 5.96 21.36 -6.34
CA PHE A 596 5.60 21.84 -5.01
C PHE A 596 6.59 22.87 -4.51
N GLU A 597 6.08 24.08 -4.27
CA GLU A 597 6.83 25.25 -3.81
C GLU A 597 7.54 25.05 -2.47
N GLY A 598 8.68 25.71 -2.30
CA GLY A 598 9.53 25.58 -1.11
C GLY A 598 8.92 26.09 0.19
N PHE A 599 7.88 26.93 0.10
CA PHE A 599 7.14 27.45 1.25
C PHE A 599 6.03 26.52 1.78
N ASN A 600 5.79 25.38 1.12
CA ASN A 600 4.86 24.38 1.65
C ASN A 600 5.42 23.71 2.91
N PRO A 601 4.56 23.29 3.85
CA PRO A 601 5.00 22.50 4.99
C PRO A 601 5.41 21.10 4.52
N ALA A 602 6.33 20.48 5.28
CA ALA A 602 6.66 19.08 5.12
C ALA A 602 5.40 18.18 5.23
N ARG A 603 5.44 17.01 4.60
CA ARG A 603 4.41 15.97 4.78
C ARG A 603 4.48 15.42 6.20
N SER A 604 3.35 15.30 6.90
CA SER A 604 3.33 14.62 8.20
C SER A 604 3.73 13.15 8.04
N GLN A 605 4.27 12.51 9.07
CA GLN A 605 4.58 11.07 9.02
C GLN A 605 3.30 10.24 8.74
N ASP A 606 2.21 10.61 9.41
CA ASP A 606 0.88 9.97 9.30
C ASP A 606 0.09 10.38 8.03
N GLU A 607 0.53 11.40 7.31
CA GLU A 607 -0.15 11.88 6.10
C GLU A 607 0.24 10.98 4.91
N GLU A 608 -0.62 10.01 4.58
CA GLU A 608 -0.43 9.06 3.47
C GLU A 608 0.10 9.72 2.18
N THR A 609 -0.47 10.87 1.81
CA THR A 609 -0.24 11.58 0.55
C THR A 609 -0.52 13.07 0.73
N ALA A 610 0.44 13.90 0.30
CA ALA A 610 0.32 15.33 0.19
C ALA A 610 -0.27 15.71 -1.18
N PHE A 611 -1.46 16.31 -1.20
CA PHE A 611 -2.04 16.87 -2.43
C PHE A 611 -1.59 18.31 -2.64
N GLY A 612 -1.33 18.65 -3.90
CA GLY A 612 -1.13 20.03 -4.31
C GLY A 612 -1.74 20.29 -5.67
N THR A 613 -2.08 21.54 -5.92
CA THR A 613 -2.61 22.00 -7.21
C THR A 613 -2.19 23.45 -7.44
N LEU A 614 -2.56 24.01 -8.60
CA LEU A 614 -2.16 25.36 -9.00
C LEU A 614 -2.47 26.37 -7.87
N GLY A 615 -1.42 26.95 -7.32
CA GLY A 615 -1.51 28.02 -6.33
C GLY A 615 -0.49 29.14 -6.54
N MET A 616 0.34 29.09 -7.59
CA MET A 616 1.28 30.16 -7.95
C MET A 616 0.75 31.04 -9.08
N ASP A 617 0.94 32.34 -8.92
CA ASP A 617 0.67 33.38 -9.93
C ASP A 617 -0.73 33.22 -10.57
N VAL A 618 -1.75 33.00 -9.75
CA VAL A 618 -3.11 32.73 -10.22
C VAL A 618 -3.90 34.05 -10.33
N PRO A 619 -4.36 34.44 -11.53
CA PRO A 619 -5.21 35.60 -11.70
C PRO A 619 -6.64 35.29 -11.25
N SER A 620 -7.22 36.19 -10.45
CA SER A 620 -8.66 36.22 -10.15
C SER A 620 -9.10 37.65 -9.87
N SER A 621 -10.39 37.88 -9.60
CA SER A 621 -10.89 39.23 -9.34
C SER A 621 -10.35 39.79 -8.02
N TRP A 622 -10.41 41.11 -7.87
CA TRP A 622 -10.08 41.82 -6.63
C TRP A 622 -11.20 42.82 -6.33
N LEU A 623 -11.02 43.68 -5.33
CA LEU A 623 -11.98 44.72 -4.96
C LEU A 623 -12.36 45.62 -6.16
N SER A 624 -13.61 46.05 -6.20
CA SER A 624 -14.18 47.02 -7.17
C SER A 624 -13.42 48.36 -7.22
N THR A 625 -12.75 48.73 -6.13
CA THR A 625 -11.88 49.92 -6.04
C THR A 625 -10.55 49.76 -6.75
N HIS A 626 -10.17 48.54 -7.16
CA HIS A 626 -8.89 48.24 -7.79
C HIS A 626 -8.90 48.55 -9.29
N HIS A 627 -7.89 49.29 -9.76
CA HIS A 627 -7.82 49.73 -11.17
C HIS A 627 -7.64 48.58 -12.19
N GLN A 628 -7.14 47.42 -11.76
CA GLN A 628 -7.00 46.23 -12.60
C GLN A 628 -8.09 45.21 -12.25
N ALA A 629 -8.79 44.72 -13.28
CA ALA A 629 -9.93 43.79 -13.12
C ALA A 629 -9.56 42.40 -12.58
N GLU A 630 -8.30 42.00 -12.71
CA GLU A 630 -7.74 40.76 -12.19
C GLU A 630 -6.42 41.06 -11.46
N GLU A 631 -6.20 40.40 -10.33
CA GLU A 631 -4.98 40.45 -9.52
C GLU A 631 -4.36 39.05 -9.41
N TYR A 632 -3.03 38.97 -9.41
CA TYR A 632 -2.30 37.70 -9.36
C TYR A 632 -1.85 37.41 -7.93
N LYS A 633 -2.31 36.30 -7.34
CA LYS A 633 -1.91 35.88 -5.98
C LYS A 633 -1.28 34.49 -6.00
N SER A 634 -0.47 34.23 -4.96
CA SER A 634 0.27 32.98 -4.77
C SER A 634 0.11 32.46 -3.34
N GLY A 635 -0.03 31.15 -3.15
CA GLY A 635 -0.05 30.51 -1.84
C GLY A 635 -0.92 29.26 -1.75
N SER A 636 -0.80 28.52 -0.64
CA SER A 636 -1.65 27.35 -0.35
C SER A 636 -3.14 27.73 -0.16
N SER A 637 -3.45 28.98 0.18
CA SER A 637 -4.80 29.57 0.21
C SER A 637 -5.50 29.50 -1.15
N VAL A 638 -4.76 29.81 -2.22
CA VAL A 638 -5.22 29.76 -3.61
C VAL A 638 -5.41 28.31 -4.06
N ALA A 639 -4.44 27.44 -3.77
CA ALA A 639 -4.52 26.02 -4.13
C ALA A 639 -5.69 25.30 -3.44
N ALA A 640 -5.98 25.61 -2.16
CA ALA A 640 -7.13 25.05 -1.44
C ALA A 640 -8.46 25.42 -2.12
N ALA A 641 -8.63 26.67 -2.55
CA ALA A 641 -9.81 27.13 -3.29
C ALA A 641 -9.94 26.43 -4.66
N VAL A 642 -8.83 26.26 -5.39
CA VAL A 642 -8.78 25.51 -6.65
C VAL A 642 -9.22 24.05 -6.46
N ALA A 643 -8.73 23.37 -5.42
CA ALA A 643 -9.12 21.99 -5.11
C ALA A 643 -10.59 21.86 -4.67
N ALA A 644 -11.10 22.80 -3.86
CA ALA A 644 -12.51 22.86 -3.50
C ALA A 644 -13.42 23.01 -4.73
N ALA A 645 -13.01 23.83 -5.72
CA ALA A 645 -13.73 23.97 -6.97
C ALA A 645 -13.67 22.71 -7.86
N MET A 646 -12.53 22.00 -7.91
CA MET A 646 -12.45 20.70 -8.58
C MET A 646 -13.39 19.66 -7.95
N ALA A 647 -13.43 19.60 -6.61
CA ALA A 647 -14.35 18.73 -5.88
C ALA A 647 -15.82 19.04 -6.21
N ALA A 648 -16.18 20.32 -6.35
CA ALA A 648 -17.51 20.73 -6.78
C ALA A 648 -17.84 20.27 -8.21
N GLY A 649 -16.89 20.38 -9.15
CA GLY A 649 -17.06 19.85 -10.51
C GLY A 649 -17.31 18.34 -10.53
N LEU A 650 -16.59 17.57 -9.71
CA LEU A 650 -16.77 16.12 -9.58
C LEU A 650 -18.12 15.75 -8.97
N LEU A 651 -18.55 16.46 -7.92
CA LEU A 651 -19.87 16.27 -7.31
C LEU A 651 -21.02 16.60 -8.29
N GLY A 652 -20.89 17.68 -9.07
CA GLY A 652 -21.85 18.04 -10.12
C GLY A 652 -21.94 16.96 -11.21
N TYR A 653 -20.78 16.49 -11.69
CA TYR A 653 -20.69 15.40 -12.67
C TYR A 653 -21.33 14.09 -12.16
N ALA A 654 -21.10 13.71 -10.90
CA ALA A 654 -21.72 12.53 -10.31
C ALA A 654 -23.25 12.70 -10.11
N GLY A 655 -23.70 13.89 -9.73
CA GLY A 655 -25.13 14.21 -9.58
C GLY A 655 -25.91 13.99 -10.88
N LEU A 656 -25.37 14.42 -12.02
CA LEU A 656 -25.95 14.24 -13.35
C LEU A 656 -26.21 12.77 -13.73
N ARG A 657 -25.43 11.83 -13.18
CA ARG A 657 -25.50 10.39 -13.50
C ARG A 657 -26.27 9.57 -12.45
N SER A 658 -26.82 10.20 -11.42
CA SER A 658 -27.50 9.55 -10.28
C SER A 658 -28.89 8.94 -10.61
N GLY A 659 -29.20 8.68 -11.88
CA GLY A 659 -30.49 8.16 -12.35
C GLY A 659 -30.71 6.64 -12.20
N GLY A 660 -29.91 5.94 -11.39
CA GLY A 660 -30.04 4.49 -11.18
C GLY A 660 -29.51 4.02 -9.83
N CYS A 661 -29.95 2.84 -9.38
CA CYS A 661 -29.65 2.34 -8.03
C CYS A 661 -28.14 2.22 -7.73
N ALA A 662 -27.32 1.91 -8.74
CA ALA A 662 -25.87 1.82 -8.59
C ALA A 662 -25.14 3.18 -8.55
N SER A 663 -25.76 4.26 -9.06
CA SER A 663 -25.13 5.59 -9.10
C SER A 663 -25.43 6.46 -7.88
N LEU A 664 -26.48 6.16 -7.11
CA LEU A 664 -26.73 6.79 -5.80
C LEU A 664 -25.55 6.57 -4.84
N ASN A 665 -25.10 5.32 -4.69
CA ASN A 665 -23.96 4.93 -3.85
C ASN A 665 -22.66 5.67 -4.24
N VAL A 666 -22.47 5.96 -5.53
CA VAL A 666 -21.31 6.74 -6.03
C VAL A 666 -21.37 8.19 -5.55
N ALA A 667 -22.52 8.85 -5.68
CA ALA A 667 -22.68 10.25 -5.29
C ALA A 667 -22.71 10.46 -3.76
N GLU A 668 -23.12 9.45 -3.00
CA GLU A 668 -23.02 9.40 -1.54
C GLU A 668 -21.56 9.25 -1.10
N LYS A 669 -20.87 8.19 -1.57
CA LYS A 669 -19.46 7.95 -1.22
C LYS A 669 -18.56 9.13 -1.58
N LEU A 670 -18.77 9.77 -2.74
CA LEU A 670 -17.98 10.91 -3.19
C LEU A 670 -18.08 12.14 -2.26
N ARG A 671 -19.17 12.32 -1.53
CA ARG A 671 -19.31 13.41 -0.54
C ARG A 671 -18.53 13.18 0.75
N THR A 672 -18.11 11.95 1.01
CA THR A 672 -17.24 11.65 2.17
C THR A 672 -15.79 12.05 1.88
N ARG A 673 -15.04 12.45 2.92
CA ARG A 673 -13.60 12.72 2.80
C ARG A 673 -12.84 11.56 2.16
N LYS A 674 -13.11 10.32 2.59
CA LYS A 674 -12.46 9.11 2.06
C LYS A 674 -12.73 8.94 0.56
N GLY A 675 -13.98 9.15 0.14
CA GLY A 675 -14.37 9.08 -1.26
C GLY A 675 -13.70 10.13 -2.14
N MET A 676 -13.73 11.40 -1.71
CA MET A 676 -13.09 12.48 -2.47
C MET A 676 -11.56 12.29 -2.54
N LEU A 677 -10.91 11.86 -1.45
CA LEU A 677 -9.48 11.52 -1.47
C LEU A 677 -9.16 10.36 -2.42
N ALA A 678 -9.95 9.28 -2.42
CA ALA A 678 -9.75 8.14 -3.32
C ALA A 678 -9.87 8.57 -4.81
N VAL A 679 -10.81 9.45 -5.11
CA VAL A 679 -10.96 10.04 -6.46
C VAL A 679 -9.79 10.97 -6.78
N PHE A 680 -9.40 11.88 -5.87
CA PHE A 680 -8.24 12.75 -6.07
C PHE A 680 -6.96 11.94 -6.35
N ARG A 681 -6.73 10.79 -5.71
CA ARG A 681 -5.59 9.88 -6.04
C ARG A 681 -5.68 9.29 -7.43
N ALA A 682 -6.88 8.98 -7.92
CA ALA A 682 -7.09 8.45 -9.27
C ALA A 682 -6.92 9.54 -10.36
N LEU A 683 -7.15 10.81 -10.02
CA LEU A 683 -7.05 11.94 -10.94
C LEU A 683 -5.66 12.60 -10.95
N ALA A 684 -4.97 12.61 -9.81
CA ALA A 684 -3.69 13.29 -9.66
C ALA A 684 -2.53 12.54 -10.31
N THR A 685 -1.49 13.27 -10.70
CA THR A 685 -0.26 12.71 -11.26
C THR A 685 0.86 12.71 -10.19
N PRO A 686 1.62 11.60 -10.02
CA PRO A 686 2.79 11.59 -9.16
C PRO A 686 3.84 12.61 -9.59
N THR A 687 4.41 13.31 -8.62
CA THR A 687 5.56 14.21 -8.87
C THR A 687 6.88 13.51 -8.57
N LEU A 688 8.01 14.22 -8.79
CA LEU A 688 9.35 13.74 -8.41
C LEU A 688 9.54 13.58 -6.89
N LYS A 689 8.65 14.17 -6.07
CA LYS A 689 8.65 14.00 -4.62
C LYS A 689 7.69 12.85 -4.27
N GLU A 690 8.19 11.79 -3.65
CA GLU A 690 7.36 10.64 -3.26
C GLU A 690 6.19 11.05 -2.37
N ARG A 691 5.00 10.48 -2.63
CA ARG A 691 3.74 10.79 -1.94
C ARG A 691 3.28 12.25 -2.06
N TYR A 692 3.88 13.06 -2.95
CA TYR A 692 3.34 14.35 -3.35
C TYR A 692 2.65 14.20 -4.71
N LEU A 693 1.33 14.36 -4.73
CA LEU A 693 0.48 14.20 -5.91
C LEU A 693 -0.02 15.55 -6.43
N TYR A 694 0.26 15.84 -7.69
CA TYR A 694 -0.24 17.02 -8.38
C TYR A 694 -1.66 16.75 -8.91
N LEU A 695 -2.65 17.37 -8.28
CA LEU A 695 -4.05 17.30 -8.68
C LEU A 695 -4.29 18.22 -9.89
N ALA A 696 -4.24 17.62 -11.07
CA ALA A 696 -4.56 18.24 -12.35
C ALA A 696 -5.35 17.23 -13.20
N PRO A 697 -6.65 17.42 -13.50
CA PRO A 697 -7.48 16.32 -13.98
C PRO A 697 -7.26 15.90 -15.44
N TRP A 698 -6.25 16.42 -16.14
CA TRP A 698 -6.08 16.34 -17.60
C TRP A 698 -6.30 14.93 -18.18
N LYS A 699 -5.67 13.90 -17.58
CA LYS A 699 -5.78 12.50 -18.03
C LYS A 699 -7.19 11.92 -17.91
N TRP A 700 -7.98 12.40 -16.96
CA TRP A 700 -9.40 12.04 -16.81
C TRP A 700 -10.26 12.81 -17.80
N MET A 701 -9.93 14.06 -18.09
CA MET A 701 -10.62 14.89 -19.09
C MET A 701 -10.49 14.32 -20.52
N GLU A 702 -9.33 13.79 -20.89
CA GLU A 702 -9.09 13.25 -22.24
C GLU A 702 -9.86 11.95 -22.54
N GLY A 703 -10.41 11.28 -21.51
CA GLY A 703 -11.24 10.08 -21.67
C GLY A 703 -12.68 10.38 -22.10
N SER A 704 -13.35 9.38 -22.69
CA SER A 704 -14.79 9.45 -22.97
C SER A 704 -15.60 9.52 -21.67
N ASP A 705 -16.88 9.88 -21.77
CA ASP A 705 -17.79 9.96 -20.62
C ASP A 705 -17.90 8.62 -19.85
N GLU A 706 -17.85 7.48 -20.56
CA GLU A 706 -17.80 6.15 -19.94
C GLU A 706 -16.49 5.92 -19.17
N VAL A 707 -15.35 6.38 -19.70
CA VAL A 707 -14.04 6.29 -19.03
C VAL A 707 -14.00 7.20 -17.79
N ARG A 708 -14.55 8.41 -17.89
CA ARG A 708 -14.67 9.36 -16.77
C ARG A 708 -15.49 8.76 -15.63
N TRP A 709 -16.64 8.19 -15.95
CA TRP A 709 -17.51 7.52 -14.99
C TRP A 709 -16.89 6.23 -14.41
N ALA A 710 -16.29 5.38 -15.25
CA ALA A 710 -15.60 4.17 -14.79
C ALA A 710 -14.44 4.48 -13.84
N THR A 711 -13.71 5.58 -14.06
CA THR A 711 -12.64 6.04 -13.16
C THR A 711 -13.19 6.39 -11.77
N LEU A 712 -14.30 7.13 -11.70
CA LEU A 712 -14.98 7.46 -10.43
C LEU A 712 -15.46 6.20 -9.70
N VAL A 713 -16.15 5.30 -10.40
CA VAL A 713 -16.64 4.03 -9.82
C VAL A 713 -15.49 3.16 -9.33
N ALA A 714 -14.38 3.07 -10.09
CA ALA A 714 -13.22 2.26 -9.72
C ALA A 714 -12.40 2.84 -8.56
N ALA A 715 -12.42 4.15 -8.36
CA ALA A 715 -11.83 4.81 -7.19
C ALA A 715 -12.68 4.57 -5.94
N LEU A 716 -14.00 4.75 -6.05
CA LEU A 716 -14.94 4.69 -4.93
C LEU A 716 -15.31 3.26 -4.49
N SER A 717 -15.12 2.24 -5.34
CA SER A 717 -15.30 0.83 -4.97
C SER A 717 -14.31 0.34 -3.90
N ARG A 718 -13.19 1.05 -3.73
CA ARG A 718 -12.16 0.77 -2.71
C ARG A 718 -12.44 1.42 -1.36
N VAL A 719 -13.43 2.31 -1.31
CA VAL A 719 -13.85 3.00 -0.08
C VAL A 719 -14.93 2.15 0.56
N CYS A 720 -14.61 1.51 1.68
CA CYS A 720 -15.55 0.74 2.49
C CYS A 720 -16.53 1.67 3.22
#